data_AF-A0AAW1JGX1-F1
#
_entry.id   AF-A0AAW1JGX1-F1
#
_cell.length_a   1.000
_cell.length_b   1.000
_cell.length_c   1.000
_cell.angle_alpha   90.00
_cell.angle_beta   90.00
_cell.angle_gamma   90.00
#
_symmetry.space_group_name_H-M   'P 1'
#
loop_
_entity.id
_entity.type
_entity.pdbx_description
1 polymer ?
#
loop_
_entity_poly.entity_id
_entity_poly.type
_entity_poly.pdbx_seq_one_letter_code
_entity_poly.pdbx_strand_id
1 'polypeptide(L)'
;MATAETQGDPERHCSDLYTRTGWVNAAVALGQLEQGKATGDRGILWVRSKIQCQLLYLGNFVDTHAGKVLFVGLLVIATFCVGLKSSTFHSDIEQLWAEQQYHEDIPPSEILSTHQMMVQTAIDPDSSLLHINALLEHLALLQQATQVTITMFDITWRLKDICQSASVPNFDVHYIEQIFENIMPCSIATPLDCFWEGSKLLGPDYAVHIPGGGPSNVKWTNLNPNQLVNNIKQKQANFDYYSLEDYFHRAGITTGYQEKPCLNPKDPECPPSAPNYNSTQPLDVGAELTSGCYGFAAKFMHWPEELIVGGATKNKLGQLKHAKALQSVVQLMDKHELHEFWADSYKIHHIGWSQEKASLILHSWQKKFAQEVERLMKSNTSSYLFNTFSTATLNKGLLEHSKIDYFKLKIVLIVAGIYVWIVQSGLATLGILLLASSTAAGLGVCSLVGLPMNLLTTHVLPFLSVGLAMREMLMILSMQNRNLTPSEILQRCGPIILTTALMQSATFLIAAIVPIPALRVFCLQCSILSIFHAAALLLIFPTLIALQVRCRKAAVPCFRNESKNAQPQNTASTNNNSHNNNNNNNNNNNDPELGTSLLTAEIICQQKKSILSLFVNRYLVRMILQPLIKVLLCVVYLVLIVFFVFNGLKLEYDVRLSSFLPKSTQEYRYLEAQNEHFGFYNFFLVTTELEYPLNQPLLYEYHRSLSNVAHVLKDSNGGLNMNDFWLANFRDFLVDLQEEFDQNKNNNCVSKDGKWFANATEKAVLAIKLLAQTGVVEFPVDKSQIFSKKLVVNNVIDRKAFYNYLSVWSCNDQMSYSSARANLWPKPFQYYSSKSENDLKIPKSQPLVYAQMPFYLKNLKSTSKIVETLKQIKEISDSYNNRGLKNYPVGLIFAYFNQFLALDRLLLAQLAITFIVSSLIVSMLIKWTKLWCSLFAIAVGLSLMGFLRVNALTGTMGAFHFIVISRNITLVLSGFLCALGNKEKRVKMSLEINADPILKSDIGLLICASVLATSQFEFIQYDIFTMVFISVCGSAVSSLIFFPVLLALFGPKEELQSLEHNDRISTPPPPPMPPPPAKTQTYPRAQRRSMNSKTTREPSLTTITEESCNQSIVVEPQVTVEYTSPESSSSGPCGPYTTKVTATANIKVELVTPVYISSNSSSSSKCNAKCHRTKCSRRQQQCRCCKQDSESSDSSAETENCTNS
;
A
#
# COMPACT_ATOMS: atom_id res chain seq x y z
N MET A 1 -61.64 27.46 45.84
CA MET A 1 -62.03 27.40 44.41
C MET A 1 -61.00 26.53 43.71
N ALA A 2 -61.43 25.63 42.81
CA ALA A 2 -60.63 24.46 42.44
C ALA A 2 -59.82 24.61 41.15
N THR A 3 -58.66 23.96 41.10
CA THR A 3 -58.26 23.16 39.94
C THR A 3 -57.77 21.82 40.46
N ALA A 4 -58.40 20.74 40.01
CA ALA A 4 -57.99 19.39 40.38
C ALA A 4 -56.78 18.99 39.55
N GLU A 5 -55.64 18.74 40.19
CA GLU A 5 -54.56 17.99 39.57
C GLU A 5 -55.04 16.56 39.34
N THR A 6 -55.43 16.26 38.11
CA THR A 6 -55.67 14.89 37.68
C THR A 6 -54.34 14.14 37.74
N GLN A 7 -54.27 13.12 38.59
CA GLN A 7 -53.13 12.20 38.69
C GLN A 7 -52.92 11.47 37.34
N GLY A 8 -52.13 12.09 36.47
CA GLY A 8 -51.51 11.42 35.34
C GLY A 8 -50.37 10.53 35.84
N ASP A 9 -50.29 9.33 35.27
CA ASP A 9 -49.30 8.31 35.65
C ASP A 9 -47.87 8.90 35.66
N PRO A 10 -47.13 8.89 36.79
CA PRO A 10 -45.82 9.55 36.87
C PRO A 10 -44.79 8.93 35.91
N GLU A 11 -44.98 7.67 35.50
CA GLU A 11 -44.14 7.01 34.49
C GLU A 11 -44.29 7.60 33.09
N ARG A 12 -45.45 8.16 32.73
CA ARG A 12 -45.70 8.77 31.41
C ARG A 12 -44.77 9.95 31.13
N HIS A 13 -44.29 10.63 32.17
CA HIS A 13 -43.37 11.76 32.08
C HIS A 13 -41.89 11.36 31.95
N CYS A 14 -41.56 10.07 32.03
CA CYS A 14 -40.19 9.55 31.97
C CYS A 14 -39.76 9.02 30.59
N SER A 15 -40.68 8.86 29.63
CA SER A 15 -40.39 8.25 28.33
C SER A 15 -39.36 9.04 27.51
N ASP A 16 -38.57 8.34 26.69
CA ASP A 16 -37.52 8.92 25.82
C ASP A 16 -38.05 10.04 24.92
N LEU A 17 -39.33 9.99 24.50
CA LEU A 17 -39.93 11.04 23.68
C LEU A 17 -39.99 12.41 24.38
N TYR A 18 -40.17 12.45 25.70
CA TYR A 18 -40.29 13.70 26.46
C TYR A 18 -38.96 14.24 26.98
N THR A 19 -37.97 13.35 27.19
CA THR A 19 -36.66 13.67 27.78
C THR A 19 -35.52 13.71 26.77
N ARG A 20 -35.68 13.08 25.61
CA ARG A 20 -34.68 12.95 24.52
C ARG A 20 -35.31 13.21 23.13
N THR A 21 -36.16 14.24 23.04
CA THR A 21 -37.02 14.57 21.88
C THR A 21 -36.31 14.50 20.52
N GLY A 22 -35.20 15.23 20.37
CA GLY A 22 -34.45 15.33 19.11
C GLY A 22 -33.81 14.02 18.66
N TRP A 23 -33.55 13.08 19.58
CA TRP A 23 -33.03 11.75 19.26
C TRP A 23 -34.16 10.81 18.80
N VAL A 24 -35.32 10.85 19.46
CA VAL A 24 -36.48 10.01 19.11
C VAL A 24 -37.14 10.46 17.81
N ASN A 25 -37.53 11.74 17.73
CA ASN A 25 -38.18 12.31 16.55
C ASN A 25 -38.01 13.84 16.51
N ALA A 26 -37.05 14.31 15.71
CA ALA A 26 -36.76 15.74 15.57
C ALA A 26 -37.91 16.57 14.97
N ALA A 27 -38.89 15.95 14.28
CA ALA A 27 -40.08 16.66 13.80
C ALA A 27 -40.94 17.16 14.97
N VAL A 28 -41.02 16.41 16.06
CA VAL A 28 -41.74 16.82 17.28
C VAL A 28 -41.01 17.98 17.97
N ALA A 29 -39.67 17.94 18.02
CA ALA A 29 -38.86 19.04 18.52
C ALA A 29 -39.03 20.32 17.67
N LEU A 30 -39.09 20.19 16.35
CA LEU A 30 -39.33 21.30 15.43
C LEU A 30 -40.73 21.91 15.63
N GLY A 31 -41.77 21.08 15.80
CA GLY A 31 -43.13 21.55 16.10
C GLY A 31 -43.23 22.31 17.42
N GLN A 32 -42.44 21.96 18.45
CA GLN A 32 -42.38 22.70 19.72
C GLN A 32 -41.69 24.08 19.56
N LEU A 33 -40.70 24.20 18.66
CA LEU A 33 -40.10 25.48 18.28
C LEU A 33 -41.10 26.37 17.53
N GLU A 34 -41.84 25.81 16.59
CA GLU A 34 -42.83 26.55 15.78
C GLU A 34 -44.05 26.98 16.60
N GLN A 35 -44.40 26.24 17.65
CA GLN A 35 -45.41 26.64 18.65
C GLN A 35 -44.88 27.64 19.70
N GLY A 36 -43.61 28.03 19.66
CA GLY A 36 -43.01 28.96 20.62
C GLY A 36 -42.86 28.41 22.05
N LYS A 37 -42.98 27.09 22.26
CA LYS A 37 -42.91 26.42 23.58
C LYS A 37 -41.49 26.01 23.98
N ALA A 38 -40.56 26.10 23.05
CA ALA A 38 -39.15 25.79 23.22
C ALA A 38 -38.29 26.76 22.40
N THR A 39 -36.99 26.81 22.72
CA THR A 39 -35.96 27.52 21.95
C THR A 39 -34.83 26.56 21.62
N GLY A 40 -34.10 26.76 20.50
CA GLY A 40 -33.14 25.76 20.04
C GLY A 40 -32.62 25.96 18.61
N ASP A 41 -31.83 25.00 18.14
CA ASP A 41 -31.13 25.09 16.85
C ASP A 41 -32.02 24.61 15.68
N ARG A 42 -32.94 25.47 15.23
CA ARG A 42 -33.96 25.17 14.19
C ARG A 42 -33.39 24.49 12.94
N GLY A 43 -32.26 24.97 12.40
CA GLY A 43 -31.65 24.43 11.19
C GLY A 43 -31.17 22.98 11.34
N ILE A 44 -30.50 22.65 12.44
CA ILE A 44 -29.99 21.30 12.70
C ILE A 44 -31.15 20.33 12.95
N LEU A 45 -32.16 20.74 13.71
CA LEU A 45 -33.37 19.94 13.95
C LEU A 45 -34.16 19.69 12.66
N TRP A 46 -34.21 20.66 11.73
CA TRP A 46 -34.80 20.47 10.40
C TRP A 46 -34.02 19.44 9.56
N VAL A 47 -32.69 19.54 9.50
CA VAL A 47 -31.84 18.56 8.78
C VAL A 47 -32.01 17.17 9.40
N ARG A 48 -31.90 17.03 10.72
CA ARG A 48 -32.12 15.74 11.41
C ARG A 48 -33.52 15.21 11.14
N SER A 49 -34.56 16.05 11.18
CA SER A 49 -35.93 15.64 10.89
C SER A 49 -36.10 15.09 9.47
N LYS A 50 -35.45 15.70 8.46
CA LYS A 50 -35.49 15.20 7.08
C LYS A 50 -34.76 13.86 6.94
N ILE A 51 -33.56 13.73 7.53
CA ILE A 51 -32.79 12.47 7.51
C ILE A 51 -33.58 11.35 8.23
N GLN A 52 -34.14 11.63 9.41
CA GLN A 52 -34.97 10.68 10.16
C GLN A 52 -36.23 10.27 9.38
N CYS A 53 -36.88 11.18 8.67
CA CYS A 53 -38.06 10.88 7.84
C CYS A 53 -37.72 9.93 6.69
N GLN A 54 -36.60 10.15 5.97
CA GLN A 54 -36.14 9.27 4.90
C GLN A 54 -35.73 7.89 5.43
N LEU A 55 -35.07 7.83 6.58
CA LEU A 55 -34.70 6.56 7.24
C LEU A 55 -35.92 5.80 7.77
N LEU A 56 -36.96 6.50 8.23
CA LEU A 56 -38.23 5.88 8.61
C LEU A 56 -38.95 5.28 7.39
N TYR A 57 -38.97 5.99 6.25
CA TYR A 57 -39.50 5.47 4.99
C TYR A 57 -38.73 4.24 4.50
N LEU A 58 -37.39 4.31 4.50
CA LEU A 58 -36.52 3.19 4.16
C LEU A 58 -36.77 2.00 5.09
N GLY A 59 -36.89 2.23 6.40
CA GLY A 59 -37.18 1.19 7.38
C GLY A 59 -38.55 0.53 7.16
N ASN A 60 -39.58 1.30 6.82
CA ASN A 60 -40.91 0.78 6.49
C ASN A 60 -40.89 -0.05 5.19
N PHE A 61 -40.12 0.38 4.19
CA PHE A 61 -39.90 -0.37 2.95
C PHE A 61 -39.17 -1.70 3.24
N VAL A 62 -38.11 -1.65 4.05
CA VAL A 62 -37.27 -2.79 4.44
C VAL A 62 -38.05 -3.79 5.30
N ASP A 63 -38.90 -3.35 6.23
CA ASP A 63 -39.81 -4.26 6.95
C ASP A 63 -40.79 -4.89 5.96
N THR A 64 -41.60 -4.08 5.25
CA THR A 64 -42.63 -4.57 4.31
C THR A 64 -42.08 -5.63 3.34
N HIS A 65 -40.91 -5.37 2.74
CA HIS A 65 -40.30 -6.21 1.71
C HIS A 65 -39.13 -7.08 2.20
N ALA A 66 -38.98 -7.32 3.51
CA ALA A 66 -37.80 -7.94 4.14
C ALA A 66 -37.18 -9.12 3.37
N GLY A 67 -37.99 -10.12 2.97
CA GLY A 67 -37.49 -11.28 2.23
C GLY A 67 -36.94 -10.96 0.82
N LYS A 68 -37.56 -10.02 0.10
CA LYS A 68 -37.09 -9.58 -1.22
C LYS A 68 -35.78 -8.79 -1.11
N VAL A 69 -35.73 -7.84 -0.16
CA VAL A 69 -34.54 -7.01 0.08
C VAL A 69 -33.36 -7.87 0.55
N LEU A 70 -33.59 -8.84 1.43
CA LEU A 70 -32.58 -9.80 1.86
C LEU A 70 -32.02 -10.63 0.69
N PHE A 71 -32.90 -11.20 -0.14
CA PHE A 71 -32.49 -12.01 -1.29
C PHE A 71 -31.68 -11.20 -2.31
N VAL A 72 -32.17 -10.02 -2.71
CA VAL A 72 -31.46 -9.14 -3.65
C VAL A 72 -30.15 -8.63 -3.06
N GLY A 73 -30.13 -8.24 -1.79
CA GLY A 73 -28.91 -7.77 -1.11
C GLY A 73 -27.82 -8.84 -1.02
N LEU A 74 -28.20 -10.09 -0.70
CA LEU A 74 -27.26 -11.22 -0.70
C LEU A 74 -26.77 -11.57 -2.11
N LEU A 75 -27.62 -11.46 -3.13
CA LEU A 75 -27.22 -11.64 -4.53
C LEU A 75 -26.21 -10.58 -4.96
N VAL A 76 -26.45 -9.30 -4.64
CA VAL A 76 -25.52 -8.20 -4.93
C VAL A 76 -24.17 -8.41 -4.24
N ILE A 77 -24.16 -8.81 -2.97
CA ILE A 77 -22.93 -9.17 -2.24
C ILE A 77 -22.21 -10.33 -2.95
N ALA A 78 -22.93 -11.40 -3.33
CA ALA A 78 -22.35 -12.55 -4.02
C ALA A 78 -21.74 -12.17 -5.38
N THR A 79 -22.40 -11.32 -6.17
CA THR A 79 -21.89 -10.81 -7.45
C THR A 79 -20.58 -10.04 -7.25
N PHE A 80 -20.51 -9.14 -6.27
CA PHE A 80 -19.28 -8.39 -5.99
C PHE A 80 -18.15 -9.29 -5.46
N CYS A 81 -18.46 -10.33 -4.69
CA CYS A 81 -17.47 -11.33 -4.27
C CYS A 81 -16.81 -12.07 -5.45
N VAL A 82 -17.47 -12.18 -6.62
CA VAL A 82 -16.85 -12.78 -7.83
C VAL A 82 -15.67 -11.93 -8.32
N GLY A 83 -15.66 -10.63 -8.07
CA GLY A 83 -14.58 -9.71 -8.43
C GLY A 83 -13.23 -10.06 -7.79
N LEU A 84 -13.21 -10.84 -6.70
CA LEU A 84 -11.98 -11.38 -6.10
C LEU A 84 -11.18 -12.29 -7.06
N LYS A 85 -11.80 -12.84 -8.10
CA LYS A 85 -11.08 -13.58 -9.15
C LYS A 85 -10.12 -12.71 -9.98
N SER A 86 -10.36 -11.40 -10.02
CA SER A 86 -9.52 -10.41 -10.70
C SER A 86 -8.43 -9.83 -9.80
N SER A 87 -8.21 -10.39 -8.61
CA SER A 87 -7.21 -9.86 -7.68
C SER A 87 -5.78 -10.09 -8.17
N THR A 88 -5.05 -9.00 -8.36
CA THR A 88 -3.59 -9.01 -8.54
C THR A 88 -2.89 -8.92 -7.18
N PHE A 89 -1.75 -9.57 -7.04
CA PHE A 89 -0.91 -9.48 -5.84
C PHE A 89 0.38 -8.76 -6.20
N HIS A 90 0.65 -7.62 -5.55
CA HIS A 90 1.97 -6.99 -5.62
C HIS A 90 2.81 -7.53 -4.47
N SER A 91 3.93 -8.16 -4.81
CA SER A 91 4.89 -8.76 -3.87
C SER A 91 6.29 -8.17 -3.98
N ASP A 92 6.57 -7.41 -5.04
CA ASP A 92 7.85 -6.75 -5.21
C ASP A 92 7.95 -5.59 -4.21
N ILE A 93 8.97 -5.67 -3.36
CA ILE A 93 9.13 -4.77 -2.23
C ILE A 93 9.28 -3.30 -2.66
N GLU A 94 9.84 -3.06 -3.85
CA GLU A 94 9.95 -1.73 -4.45
C GLU A 94 8.58 -1.16 -4.83
N GLN A 95 7.73 -1.91 -5.53
CA GLN A 95 6.37 -1.48 -5.91
C GLN A 95 5.44 -1.29 -4.70
N LEU A 96 5.68 -2.03 -3.62
CA LEU A 96 4.92 -1.90 -2.37
C LEU A 96 5.31 -0.64 -1.58
N TRP A 97 6.55 -0.18 -1.72
CA TRP A 97 7.14 0.79 -0.80
C TRP A 97 7.53 2.11 -1.45
N ALA A 98 8.19 2.09 -2.60
CA ALA A 98 8.61 3.26 -3.34
C ALA A 98 7.57 3.65 -4.39
N GLU A 99 7.25 4.94 -4.47
CA GLU A 99 6.49 5.49 -5.58
C GLU A 99 7.39 5.51 -6.83
N GLN A 100 7.04 4.72 -7.86
CA GLN A 100 7.82 4.64 -9.09
C GLN A 100 7.81 6.00 -9.81
N GLN A 101 8.92 6.73 -9.72
CA GLN A 101 9.16 7.93 -10.53
C GLN A 101 9.48 7.51 -11.97
N TYR A 102 8.43 7.21 -12.73
CA TYR A 102 8.51 7.03 -14.18
C TYR A 102 8.96 8.36 -14.82
N HIS A 103 10.20 8.38 -15.31
CA HIS A 103 10.57 9.21 -16.44
C HIS A 103 10.36 8.36 -17.70
N GLU A 104 9.37 8.71 -18.52
CA GLU A 104 8.80 7.82 -19.55
C GLU A 104 9.79 7.43 -20.68
N ASP A 105 10.90 8.17 -20.84
CA ASP A 105 11.85 8.01 -21.95
C ASP A 105 13.20 7.35 -21.59
N ILE A 106 13.40 6.95 -20.33
CA ILE A 106 14.69 6.39 -19.86
C ILE A 106 14.49 4.90 -19.54
N PRO A 107 15.33 3.97 -20.04
CA PRO A 107 15.24 2.58 -19.63
C PRO A 107 15.33 2.49 -18.11
N PRO A 108 14.43 1.78 -17.42
CA PRO A 108 14.48 1.67 -15.97
C PRO A 108 15.79 0.96 -15.61
N SER A 109 16.76 1.72 -15.12
CA SER A 109 17.94 1.18 -14.46
C SER A 109 17.42 0.48 -13.21
N GLU A 110 17.23 -0.84 -13.28
CA GLU A 110 16.76 -1.60 -12.12
C GLU A 110 17.76 -1.37 -11.00
N ILE A 111 17.25 -0.72 -9.94
CA ILE A 111 18.08 -0.02 -8.95
C ILE A 111 18.91 -1.01 -8.12
N LEU A 112 18.57 -2.29 -8.24
CA LEU A 112 19.37 -3.42 -7.81
C LEU A 112 20.08 -4.12 -8.97
N SER A 113 21.40 -4.01 -8.94
CA SER A 113 22.27 -5.13 -9.28
C SER A 113 21.83 -6.40 -8.53
N THR A 114 21.65 -7.52 -9.24
CA THR A 114 21.15 -8.83 -8.80
C THR A 114 22.14 -9.62 -7.90
N HIS A 115 22.83 -8.92 -7.00
CA HIS A 115 23.85 -9.47 -6.13
C HIS A 115 23.33 -10.59 -5.22
N GLN A 116 24.08 -11.70 -5.15
CA GLN A 116 23.88 -12.75 -4.15
C GLN A 116 24.81 -12.47 -2.97
N MET A 117 24.23 -12.16 -1.82
CA MET A 117 24.96 -11.77 -0.61
C MET A 117 25.00 -12.92 0.40
N MET A 118 26.08 -12.97 1.19
CA MET A 118 26.29 -13.92 2.26
C MET A 118 27.01 -13.23 3.43
N VAL A 119 26.44 -13.30 4.63
CA VAL A 119 27.01 -12.76 5.87
C VAL A 119 27.29 -13.90 6.84
N GLN A 120 28.51 -13.93 7.37
CA GLN A 120 28.92 -14.74 8.51
C GLN A 120 28.81 -13.92 9.79
N THR A 121 28.17 -14.47 10.81
CA THR A 121 28.16 -13.99 12.19
C THR A 121 28.56 -15.12 13.14
N ALA A 122 29.04 -14.80 14.34
CA ALA A 122 29.24 -15.82 15.36
C ALA A 122 27.93 -16.16 16.11
N ILE A 123 27.85 -17.36 16.70
CA ILE A 123 26.74 -17.75 17.57
C ILE A 123 26.78 -16.97 18.90
N ASP A 124 27.98 -16.69 19.42
CA ASP A 124 28.21 -15.79 20.55
C ASP A 124 28.38 -14.34 20.03
N PRO A 125 27.45 -13.42 20.33
CA PRO A 125 27.44 -12.07 19.75
C PRO A 125 28.63 -11.20 20.17
N ASP A 126 29.41 -11.55 21.20
CA ASP A 126 30.60 -10.80 21.63
C ASP A 126 31.93 -11.46 21.21
N SER A 127 31.88 -12.59 20.51
CA SER A 127 33.07 -13.22 19.92
C SER A 127 33.48 -12.54 18.61
N SER A 128 34.78 -12.60 18.26
CA SER A 128 35.30 -11.93 17.05
C SER A 128 35.57 -12.89 15.91
N LEU A 129 35.32 -12.45 14.68
CA LEU A 129 35.64 -13.20 13.45
C LEU A 129 37.03 -12.90 12.85
N LEU A 130 37.82 -12.00 13.46
CA LEU A 130 39.16 -11.64 12.95
C LEU A 130 40.23 -12.69 13.33
N HIS A 131 40.00 -13.95 12.97
CA HIS A 131 40.96 -15.03 13.17
C HIS A 131 40.88 -16.07 12.04
N ILE A 132 41.99 -16.76 11.80
CA ILE A 132 42.20 -17.69 10.67
C ILE A 132 41.03 -18.68 10.48
N ASN A 133 40.59 -19.35 11.55
CA ASN A 133 39.55 -20.39 11.45
C ASN A 133 38.20 -19.85 10.92
N ALA A 134 37.81 -18.61 11.22
CA ALA A 134 36.53 -18.06 10.75
C ALA A 134 36.56 -17.81 9.25
N LEU A 135 37.68 -17.27 8.74
CA LEU A 135 37.91 -17.04 7.31
C LEU A 135 38.06 -18.35 6.52
N LEU A 136 38.74 -19.37 7.07
CA LEU A 136 38.84 -20.68 6.42
C LEU A 136 37.49 -21.41 6.34
N GLU A 137 36.63 -21.30 7.36
CA GLU A 137 35.29 -21.88 7.30
C GLU A 137 34.36 -21.09 6.35
N HIS A 138 34.49 -19.76 6.31
CA HIS A 138 33.82 -18.90 5.32
C HIS A 138 34.21 -19.24 3.89
N LEU A 139 35.51 -19.44 3.63
CA LEU A 139 36.04 -19.92 2.34
C LEU A 139 35.43 -21.28 1.97
N ALA A 140 35.50 -22.27 2.87
CA ALA A 140 35.07 -23.64 2.59
C ALA A 140 33.57 -23.74 2.26
N LEU A 141 32.74 -22.91 2.90
CA LEU A 141 31.31 -22.83 2.63
C LEU A 141 31.04 -22.07 1.32
N LEU A 142 31.63 -20.87 1.14
CA LEU A 142 31.44 -20.06 -0.07
C LEU A 142 31.92 -20.78 -1.34
N GLN A 143 33.02 -21.54 -1.26
CA GLN A 143 33.52 -22.36 -2.37
C GLN A 143 32.50 -23.44 -2.79
N GLN A 144 31.91 -24.16 -1.83
CA GLN A 144 30.88 -25.17 -2.14
C GLN A 144 29.58 -24.53 -2.66
N ALA A 145 29.17 -23.39 -2.10
CA ALA A 145 27.97 -22.68 -2.55
C ALA A 145 28.11 -22.10 -3.98
N THR A 146 29.29 -21.60 -4.34
CA THR A 146 29.58 -21.06 -5.70
C THR A 146 29.66 -22.16 -6.77
N GLN A 147 30.00 -23.39 -6.41
CA GLN A 147 30.04 -24.56 -7.32
C GLN A 147 28.65 -25.11 -7.68
N VAL A 148 27.56 -24.51 -7.18
CA VAL A 148 26.19 -24.91 -7.50
C VAL A 148 25.88 -24.72 -8.99
N THR A 149 25.39 -25.79 -9.61
CA THR A 149 24.92 -25.81 -11.01
C THR A 149 23.42 -26.02 -11.10
N ILE A 150 22.77 -25.49 -12.14
CA ILE A 150 21.36 -25.75 -12.46
C ILE A 150 21.22 -26.23 -13.90
N THR A 151 20.31 -27.16 -14.16
CA THR A 151 19.99 -27.61 -15.52
C THR A 151 18.57 -27.16 -15.84
N MET A 152 18.41 -26.28 -16.83
CA MET A 152 17.11 -25.80 -17.31
C MET A 152 17.17 -25.51 -18.80
N PHE A 153 16.09 -25.85 -19.50
CA PHE A 153 16.00 -25.82 -20.97
C PHE A 153 17.14 -26.61 -21.63
N ASP A 154 17.40 -27.82 -21.12
CA ASP A 154 18.47 -28.75 -21.54
C ASP A 154 19.92 -28.20 -21.50
N ILE A 155 20.10 -26.99 -20.99
CA ILE A 155 21.39 -26.33 -20.76
C ILE A 155 21.74 -26.43 -19.27
N THR A 156 23.00 -26.77 -18.96
CA THR A 156 23.54 -26.62 -17.60
C THR A 156 24.21 -25.25 -17.45
N TRP A 157 23.79 -24.50 -16.43
CA TRP A 157 24.30 -23.18 -16.06
C TRP A 157 25.08 -23.27 -14.76
N ARG A 158 26.30 -22.71 -14.78
CA ARG A 158 27.22 -22.55 -13.65
C ARG A 158 27.30 -21.09 -13.25
N LEU A 159 27.94 -20.78 -12.12
CA LEU A 159 28.19 -19.39 -11.71
C LEU A 159 28.86 -18.58 -12.84
N LYS A 160 29.86 -19.15 -13.54
CA LYS A 160 30.54 -18.50 -14.65
C LYS A 160 29.63 -18.08 -15.81
N ASP A 161 28.49 -18.75 -15.99
CA ASP A 161 27.53 -18.43 -17.06
C ASP A 161 26.55 -17.30 -16.68
N ILE A 162 26.57 -16.85 -15.42
CA ILE A 162 25.56 -15.98 -14.79
C ILE A 162 26.22 -14.77 -14.07
N CYS A 163 27.48 -14.90 -13.65
CA CYS A 163 28.21 -13.87 -12.92
C CYS A 163 28.62 -12.69 -13.79
N GLN A 164 28.85 -11.54 -13.17
CA GLN A 164 29.55 -10.43 -13.82
C GLN A 164 31.05 -10.77 -13.87
N SER A 165 31.61 -10.90 -15.07
CA SER A 165 33.04 -11.15 -15.31
C SER A 165 33.78 -9.86 -15.73
N ALA A 166 35.11 -9.87 -15.62
CA ALA A 166 35.94 -8.82 -16.21
C ALA A 166 35.91 -8.91 -17.75
N SER A 167 35.81 -7.75 -18.42
CA SER A 167 35.84 -7.67 -19.88
C SER A 167 37.19 -8.15 -20.45
N VAL A 168 37.13 -9.02 -21.45
CA VAL A 168 38.30 -9.50 -22.19
C VAL A 168 38.61 -8.48 -23.32
N PRO A 169 39.87 -8.01 -23.47
CA PRO A 169 40.25 -7.21 -24.63
C PRO A 169 40.06 -8.01 -25.92
N ASN A 170 39.54 -7.37 -26.97
CA ASN A 170 39.52 -7.96 -28.30
C ASN A 170 40.97 -8.09 -28.81
N PHE A 171 41.37 -9.30 -29.21
CA PHE A 171 42.70 -9.60 -29.77
C PHE A 171 42.54 -10.10 -31.20
N ASP A 172 43.43 -9.67 -32.11
CA ASP A 172 43.52 -10.17 -33.50
C ASP A 172 43.70 -11.71 -33.62
N VAL A 173 43.89 -12.41 -32.49
CA VAL A 173 44.26 -13.81 -32.39
C VAL A 173 43.25 -14.56 -31.50
N HIS A 174 42.21 -15.11 -32.11
CA HIS A 174 41.08 -15.77 -31.42
C HIS A 174 41.46 -16.86 -30.41
N TYR A 175 42.60 -17.57 -30.56
CA TYR A 175 42.99 -18.58 -29.55
C TYR A 175 43.41 -17.93 -28.22
N ILE A 176 43.89 -16.68 -28.24
CA ILE A 176 44.28 -15.93 -27.03
C ILE A 176 43.02 -15.37 -26.34
N GLU A 177 42.09 -14.83 -27.13
CA GLU A 177 40.75 -14.45 -26.68
C GLU A 177 40.07 -15.61 -25.93
N GLN A 178 40.02 -16.81 -26.53
CA GLN A 178 39.46 -18.02 -25.91
C GLN A 178 40.21 -18.44 -24.61
N ILE A 179 41.51 -18.19 -24.50
CA ILE A 179 42.26 -18.43 -23.24
C ILE A 179 41.82 -17.44 -22.16
N PHE A 180 41.69 -16.15 -22.50
CA PHE A 180 41.23 -15.13 -21.56
C PHE A 180 39.76 -15.34 -21.16
N GLU A 181 38.86 -15.68 -22.08
CA GLU A 181 37.49 -16.10 -21.73
C GLU A 181 37.48 -17.25 -20.72
N ASN A 182 38.41 -18.20 -20.83
CA ASN A 182 38.50 -19.33 -19.91
C ASN A 182 39.14 -18.99 -18.56
N ILE A 183 40.10 -18.05 -18.51
CA ILE A 183 40.80 -17.65 -17.28
C ILE A 183 40.09 -16.51 -16.52
N MET A 184 39.45 -15.56 -17.20
CA MET A 184 38.84 -14.40 -16.54
C MET A 184 37.76 -14.84 -15.52
N PRO A 185 37.86 -14.39 -14.26
CA PRO A 185 37.01 -14.88 -13.19
C PRO A 185 35.75 -14.04 -13.01
N CYS A 186 34.83 -14.57 -12.19
CA CYS A 186 33.69 -13.81 -11.69
C CYS A 186 34.12 -12.75 -10.68
N SER A 187 33.46 -11.59 -10.69
CA SER A 187 33.61 -10.56 -9.67
C SER A 187 32.93 -10.97 -8.37
N ILE A 188 33.72 -11.24 -7.33
CA ILE A 188 33.27 -11.58 -5.99
C ILE A 188 33.94 -10.62 -5.02
N ALA A 189 33.17 -9.79 -4.32
CA ALA A 189 33.70 -8.96 -3.24
C ALA A 189 33.78 -9.79 -1.96
N THR A 190 34.97 -9.93 -1.37
CA THR A 190 35.19 -10.83 -0.23
C THR A 190 36.39 -10.39 0.62
N PRO A 191 36.36 -10.55 1.97
CA PRO A 191 37.54 -10.33 2.82
C PRO A 191 38.68 -11.33 2.51
N LEU A 192 38.37 -12.43 1.81
CA LEU A 192 39.36 -13.41 1.36
C LEU A 192 40.29 -12.86 0.27
N ASP A 193 39.96 -11.74 -0.37
CA ASP A 193 40.81 -11.13 -1.40
C ASP A 193 42.11 -10.51 -0.84
N CYS A 194 42.16 -10.21 0.46
CA CYS A 194 43.41 -9.81 1.12
C CYS A 194 44.43 -10.96 1.22
N PHE A 195 43.98 -12.22 1.09
CA PHE A 195 44.78 -13.42 1.31
C PHE A 195 44.94 -14.22 0.01
N TRP A 196 45.94 -15.12 -0.05
CA TRP A 196 46.12 -16.00 -1.21
C TRP A 196 44.90 -16.90 -1.45
N GLU A 197 44.21 -17.34 -0.39
CA GLU A 197 43.03 -18.20 -0.47
C GLU A 197 41.86 -17.63 -1.29
N GLY A 198 41.76 -16.30 -1.47
CA GLY A 198 40.79 -15.69 -2.38
C GLY A 198 40.88 -16.24 -3.81
N SER A 199 42.08 -16.62 -4.27
CA SER A 199 42.31 -17.25 -5.57
C SER A 199 41.57 -18.58 -5.76
N LYS A 200 41.24 -19.30 -4.67
CA LYS A 200 40.50 -20.58 -4.73
C LYS A 200 39.03 -20.40 -5.11
N LEU A 201 38.48 -19.19 -4.99
CA LEU A 201 37.10 -18.84 -5.36
C LEU A 201 36.95 -18.43 -6.84
N LEU A 202 38.04 -18.00 -7.48
CA LEU A 202 38.02 -17.41 -8.82
C LEU A 202 38.02 -18.45 -9.96
N GLY A 203 38.22 -19.74 -9.64
CA GLY A 203 38.34 -20.81 -10.62
C GLY A 203 39.64 -20.73 -11.44
N PRO A 204 39.64 -21.19 -12.71
CA PRO A 204 38.64 -22.07 -13.33
C PRO A 204 38.62 -23.48 -12.69
N ASP A 205 37.47 -24.16 -12.80
CA ASP A 205 37.27 -25.52 -12.25
C ASP A 205 38.33 -26.51 -12.75
N TYR A 206 38.56 -26.46 -14.07
CA TYR A 206 39.58 -27.22 -14.80
C TYR A 206 40.75 -26.30 -15.13
N ALA A 207 41.98 -26.80 -15.00
CA ALA A 207 43.16 -26.02 -15.30
C ALA A 207 43.23 -25.70 -16.81
N VAL A 208 43.56 -24.45 -17.15
CA VAL A 208 43.67 -24.02 -18.54
C VAL A 208 45.05 -24.38 -19.07
N HIS A 209 45.09 -25.01 -20.25
CA HIS A 209 46.32 -25.30 -20.98
C HIS A 209 46.66 -24.15 -21.92
N ILE A 210 47.88 -23.62 -21.83
CA ILE A 210 48.36 -22.55 -22.70
C ILE A 210 49.26 -23.15 -23.80
N PRO A 211 48.76 -23.28 -25.05
CA PRO A 211 49.57 -23.74 -26.18
C PRO A 211 50.74 -22.78 -26.44
N GLY A 212 51.83 -23.29 -27.03
CA GLY A 212 53.05 -22.49 -27.27
C GLY A 212 54.10 -22.55 -26.15
N GLY A 213 53.91 -23.38 -25.13
CA GLY A 213 54.94 -23.68 -24.12
C GLY A 213 54.82 -22.90 -22.82
N GLY A 214 53.61 -22.43 -22.46
CA GLY A 214 53.30 -22.02 -21.09
C GLY A 214 53.21 -23.21 -20.12
N PRO A 215 53.09 -22.97 -18.81
CA PRO A 215 52.84 -24.02 -17.82
C PRO A 215 51.53 -24.77 -18.14
N SER A 216 51.55 -26.11 -18.03
CA SER A 216 50.49 -26.95 -18.60
C SER A 216 49.21 -27.08 -17.76
N ASN A 217 49.12 -26.41 -16.60
CA ASN A 217 47.97 -26.42 -15.69
C ASN A 217 47.84 -25.04 -14.99
N VAL A 218 47.20 -24.06 -15.64
CA VAL A 218 47.02 -22.71 -15.07
C VAL A 218 45.69 -22.59 -14.32
N LYS A 219 45.75 -22.06 -13.09
CA LYS A 219 44.62 -21.64 -12.25
C LYS A 219 44.98 -20.35 -11.51
N TRP A 220 44.00 -19.59 -10.99
CA TRP A 220 44.32 -18.39 -10.19
C TRP A 220 45.18 -18.68 -8.95
N THR A 221 45.16 -19.92 -8.43
CA THR A 221 45.99 -20.37 -7.30
C THR A 221 47.49 -20.43 -7.61
N ASN A 222 47.89 -20.61 -8.87
CA ASN A 222 49.30 -20.69 -9.31
C ASN A 222 49.68 -19.68 -10.42
N LEU A 223 48.75 -18.82 -10.84
CA LEU A 223 48.96 -17.82 -11.88
C LEU A 223 49.66 -16.57 -11.33
N ASN A 224 50.88 -16.33 -11.83
CA ASN A 224 51.53 -15.02 -11.78
C ASN A 224 51.49 -14.40 -13.20
N PRO A 225 50.65 -13.36 -13.45
CA PRO A 225 50.48 -12.77 -14.78
C PRO A 225 51.80 -12.24 -15.38
N ASN A 226 52.61 -11.53 -14.61
CA ASN A 226 53.89 -10.99 -15.05
C ASN A 226 54.91 -12.09 -15.42
N GLN A 227 55.00 -13.16 -14.64
CA GLN A 227 55.86 -14.29 -14.99
C GLN A 227 55.33 -15.05 -16.22
N LEU A 228 54.01 -15.19 -16.35
CA LEU A 228 53.40 -15.84 -17.51
C LEU A 228 53.73 -15.08 -18.81
N VAL A 229 53.52 -13.76 -18.85
CA VAL A 229 53.85 -12.93 -20.02
C VAL A 229 55.32 -13.05 -20.38
N ASN A 230 56.23 -12.95 -19.40
CA ASN A 230 57.67 -13.13 -19.64
C ASN A 230 58.04 -14.51 -20.20
N ASN A 231 57.38 -15.58 -19.74
CA ASN A 231 57.60 -16.94 -20.23
C ASN A 231 57.10 -17.14 -21.67
N ILE A 232 55.97 -16.50 -22.04
CA ILE A 232 55.43 -16.58 -23.41
C ILE A 232 56.29 -15.72 -24.37
N LYS A 233 56.70 -14.51 -23.96
CA LYS A 233 57.62 -13.62 -24.70
C LYS A 233 58.89 -14.33 -25.18
N GLN A 234 59.46 -15.22 -24.36
CA GLN A 234 60.67 -15.96 -24.70
C GLN A 234 60.48 -17.03 -25.79
N LYS A 235 59.23 -17.45 -26.06
CA LYS A 235 58.92 -18.60 -26.93
C LYS A 235 58.13 -18.21 -28.19
N GLN A 236 57.39 -17.10 -28.16
CA GLN A 236 56.57 -16.66 -29.27
C GLN A 236 56.84 -15.18 -29.57
N ALA A 237 57.37 -14.87 -30.76
CA ALA A 237 57.72 -13.51 -31.15
C ALA A 237 56.56 -12.73 -31.83
N ASN A 238 55.56 -13.45 -32.36
CA ASN A 238 54.52 -12.89 -33.24
C ASN A 238 53.23 -12.49 -32.47
N PHE A 239 53.35 -11.87 -31.31
CA PHE A 239 52.20 -11.36 -30.54
C PHE A 239 52.51 -9.96 -29.99
N ASP A 240 51.51 -9.08 -29.91
CA ASP A 240 51.69 -7.75 -29.33
C ASP A 240 51.64 -7.79 -27.80
N TYR A 241 52.79 -8.09 -27.20
CA TYR A 241 52.96 -8.02 -25.76
C TYR A 241 52.88 -6.61 -25.19
N TYR A 242 53.09 -5.56 -25.99
CA TYR A 242 53.07 -4.17 -25.49
C TYR A 242 51.66 -3.80 -25.02
N SER A 243 50.67 -4.05 -25.87
CA SER A 243 49.26 -3.79 -25.54
C SER A 243 48.75 -4.66 -24.39
N LEU A 244 49.26 -5.89 -24.24
CA LEU A 244 48.90 -6.76 -23.11
C LEU A 244 49.52 -6.32 -21.78
N GLU A 245 50.81 -5.95 -21.77
CA GLU A 245 51.48 -5.44 -20.55
C GLU A 245 50.91 -4.09 -20.12
N ASP A 246 50.61 -3.22 -21.08
CA ASP A 246 49.92 -1.97 -20.83
C ASP A 246 48.52 -2.18 -20.24
N TYR A 247 47.75 -3.14 -20.76
CA TYR A 247 46.45 -3.51 -20.19
C TYR A 247 46.59 -3.97 -18.72
N PHE A 248 47.57 -4.82 -18.41
CA PHE A 248 47.85 -5.23 -17.03
C PHE A 248 48.28 -4.05 -16.14
N HIS A 249 49.17 -3.18 -16.63
CA HIS A 249 49.62 -2.00 -15.91
C HIS A 249 48.46 -1.03 -15.63
N ARG A 250 47.62 -0.71 -16.63
CA ARG A 250 46.42 0.13 -16.46
C ARG A 250 45.39 -0.47 -15.49
N ALA A 251 45.25 -1.79 -15.46
CA ALA A 251 44.36 -2.50 -14.53
C ALA A 251 44.93 -2.63 -13.10
N GLY A 252 46.24 -2.38 -12.90
CA GLY A 252 46.93 -2.72 -11.66
C GLY A 252 47.03 -4.23 -11.43
N ILE A 253 47.12 -5.02 -12.50
CA ILE A 253 47.38 -6.46 -12.47
C ILE A 253 48.89 -6.67 -12.41
N THR A 254 49.38 -7.25 -11.32
CA THR A 254 50.81 -7.49 -11.10
C THR A 254 51.11 -8.98 -10.96
N THR A 255 51.20 -9.48 -9.73
CA THR A 255 51.50 -10.88 -9.37
C THR A 255 50.24 -11.66 -8.99
N GLY A 256 49.06 -11.02 -9.07
CA GLY A 256 47.76 -11.62 -8.79
C GLY A 256 47.58 -11.90 -7.30
N TYR A 257 47.57 -13.18 -6.93
CA TYR A 257 47.46 -13.62 -5.53
C TYR A 257 48.76 -14.22 -4.99
N GLN A 258 49.84 -14.30 -5.79
CA GLN A 258 51.03 -15.08 -5.45
C GLN A 258 51.91 -14.46 -4.34
N GLU A 259 51.81 -13.16 -4.12
CA GLU A 259 52.56 -12.41 -3.09
C GLU A 259 51.70 -12.05 -1.87
N LYS A 260 50.43 -12.50 -1.84
CA LYS A 260 49.53 -12.28 -0.70
C LYS A 260 49.81 -13.28 0.42
N PRO A 261 49.61 -12.92 1.71
CA PRO A 261 49.77 -13.86 2.81
C PRO A 261 48.75 -15.01 2.71
N CYS A 262 49.19 -16.23 3.05
CA CYS A 262 48.32 -17.40 3.17
C CYS A 262 47.69 -17.43 4.57
N LEU A 263 46.37 -17.66 4.67
CA LEU A 263 45.70 -17.94 5.95
C LEU A 263 46.21 -19.24 6.57
N ASN A 264 46.58 -20.22 5.75
CA ASN A 264 47.26 -21.45 6.19
C ASN A 264 48.69 -21.56 5.61
N PRO A 265 49.73 -21.11 6.35
CA PRO A 265 51.14 -21.24 5.96
C PRO A 265 51.65 -22.67 5.66
N LYS A 266 50.90 -23.71 6.05
CA LYS A 266 51.24 -25.13 5.86
C LYS A 266 50.42 -25.80 4.74
N ASP A 267 49.59 -25.05 4.02
CA ASP A 267 48.89 -25.55 2.84
C ASP A 267 49.92 -25.90 1.75
N PRO A 268 49.95 -27.13 1.21
CA PRO A 268 50.90 -27.52 0.16
C PRO A 268 50.73 -26.72 -1.15
N GLU A 269 49.58 -26.07 -1.36
CA GLU A 269 49.34 -25.18 -2.50
C GLU A 269 49.76 -23.71 -2.24
N CYS A 270 50.06 -23.32 -0.99
CA CYS A 270 50.50 -21.94 -0.67
C CYS A 270 51.82 -21.63 -1.41
N PRO A 271 51.92 -20.51 -2.14
CA PRO A 271 53.06 -20.22 -2.99
C PRO A 271 54.30 -19.80 -2.18
N PRO A 272 55.52 -20.16 -2.63
CA PRO A 272 56.77 -19.81 -1.94
C PRO A 272 57.09 -18.30 -1.99
N SER A 273 56.37 -17.53 -2.81
CA SER A 273 56.43 -16.06 -2.86
C SER A 273 55.55 -15.37 -1.80
N ALA A 274 54.70 -16.10 -1.08
CA ALA A 274 53.90 -15.53 0.00
C ALA A 274 54.80 -15.15 1.20
N PRO A 275 54.61 -13.97 1.82
CA PRO A 275 55.49 -13.45 2.87
C PRO A 275 55.54 -14.30 4.14
N ASN A 276 54.53 -15.16 4.35
CA ASN A 276 54.42 -16.05 5.50
C ASN A 276 54.51 -17.54 5.14
N TYR A 277 54.98 -17.90 3.93
CA TYR A 277 55.15 -19.29 3.50
C TYR A 277 55.96 -20.11 4.53
N ASN A 278 55.39 -21.23 5.00
CA ASN A 278 55.97 -22.10 6.03
C ASN A 278 56.38 -21.38 7.34
N SER A 279 55.84 -20.20 7.62
CA SER A 279 56.09 -19.45 8.86
C SER A 279 55.34 -20.05 10.05
N THR A 280 55.89 -19.84 11.25
CA THR A 280 55.26 -20.20 12.53
C THR A 280 54.69 -19.00 13.29
N GLN A 281 54.87 -17.78 12.78
CA GLN A 281 54.30 -16.58 13.39
C GLN A 281 52.80 -16.48 13.07
N PRO A 282 51.93 -16.13 14.04
CA PRO A 282 50.52 -15.93 13.78
C PRO A 282 50.30 -14.68 12.92
N LEU A 283 49.49 -14.81 11.87
CA LEU A 283 49.11 -13.72 10.99
C LEU A 283 48.13 -12.76 11.69
N ASP A 284 48.42 -11.47 11.70
CA ASP A 284 47.48 -10.45 12.18
C ASP A 284 46.44 -10.14 11.08
N VAL A 285 45.36 -10.92 11.10
CA VAL A 285 44.19 -10.77 10.23
C VAL A 285 43.58 -9.37 10.30
N GLY A 286 43.65 -8.70 11.46
CA GLY A 286 43.13 -7.34 11.63
C GLY A 286 43.99 -6.30 10.90
N ALA A 287 45.31 -6.46 10.94
CA ALA A 287 46.23 -5.61 10.20
C ALA A 287 46.02 -5.74 8.68
N GLU A 288 45.96 -6.96 8.14
CA GLU A 288 45.79 -7.20 6.69
C GLU A 288 44.44 -6.71 6.13
N LEU A 289 43.35 -6.79 6.91
CA LEU A 289 42.02 -6.30 6.50
C LEU A 289 41.85 -4.77 6.66
N THR A 290 42.80 -4.08 7.30
CA THR A 290 42.70 -2.63 7.54
C THR A 290 42.87 -1.86 6.22
N SER A 291 41.94 -0.95 5.91
CA SER A 291 41.84 -0.22 4.63
C SER A 291 41.21 -1.00 3.46
N GLY A 292 40.70 -2.21 3.70
CA GLY A 292 39.98 -3.01 2.70
C GLY A 292 40.88 -3.88 1.84
N CYS A 293 40.28 -4.71 0.98
CA CYS A 293 40.99 -5.72 0.19
C CYS A 293 41.09 -5.35 -1.29
N TYR A 294 42.22 -5.68 -1.91
CA TYR A 294 42.46 -5.52 -3.35
C TYR A 294 42.35 -6.89 -4.04
N GLY A 295 41.54 -6.99 -5.09
CA GLY A 295 41.44 -8.18 -5.96
C GLY A 295 42.67 -8.39 -6.84
N PHE A 296 42.53 -9.11 -7.96
CA PHE A 296 43.64 -9.31 -8.91
C PHE A 296 43.99 -8.06 -9.75
N ALA A 297 43.02 -7.14 -9.94
CA ALA A 297 43.18 -5.88 -10.65
C ALA A 297 43.06 -4.72 -9.66
N ALA A 298 44.16 -4.39 -8.98
CA ALA A 298 44.15 -3.57 -7.77
C ALA A 298 43.62 -2.14 -7.98
N LYS A 299 43.65 -1.59 -9.21
CA LYS A 299 43.12 -0.25 -9.51
C LYS A 299 41.60 -0.19 -9.49
N PHE A 300 40.93 -1.27 -9.89
CA PHE A 300 39.48 -1.31 -10.15
C PHE A 300 38.71 -2.23 -9.21
N MET A 301 39.38 -3.19 -8.56
CA MET A 301 38.78 -4.15 -7.63
C MET A 301 39.28 -3.89 -6.21
N HIS A 302 38.98 -2.71 -5.67
CA HIS A 302 39.20 -2.40 -4.25
C HIS A 302 37.86 -2.52 -3.51
N TRP A 303 37.83 -3.39 -2.49
CA TRP A 303 36.67 -3.63 -1.64
C TRP A 303 36.86 -2.89 -0.31
N PRO A 304 36.08 -1.81 -0.05
CA PRO A 304 36.22 -1.02 1.17
C PRO A 304 35.98 -1.87 2.41
N GLU A 305 36.73 -1.59 3.47
CA GLU A 305 36.61 -2.26 4.77
C GLU A 305 35.15 -2.32 5.26
N GLU A 306 34.41 -1.21 5.13
CA GLU A 306 33.02 -1.10 5.58
C GLU A 306 32.01 -1.95 4.77
N LEU A 307 32.40 -2.51 3.62
CA LEU A 307 31.61 -3.45 2.82
C LEU A 307 31.82 -4.91 3.23
N ILE A 308 33.05 -5.28 3.61
CA ILE A 308 33.46 -6.68 3.86
C ILE A 308 33.53 -7.04 5.36
N VAL A 309 33.70 -6.05 6.25
CA VAL A 309 33.85 -6.25 7.70
C VAL A 309 32.78 -5.47 8.47
N GLY A 310 31.92 -6.19 9.18
CA GLY A 310 30.80 -5.65 9.96
C GLY A 310 31.09 -5.58 11.46
N GLY A 311 30.55 -4.56 12.13
CA GLY A 311 30.73 -4.38 13.58
C GLY A 311 32.18 -4.15 14.02
N ALA A 312 33.01 -3.61 13.13
CA ALA A 312 34.42 -3.33 13.37
C ALA A 312 34.66 -2.34 14.53
N THR A 313 35.67 -2.63 15.35
CA THR A 313 36.26 -1.69 16.32
C THR A 313 37.74 -1.53 16.03
N LYS A 314 38.20 -0.27 16.07
CA LYS A 314 39.56 0.13 15.72
C LYS A 314 40.35 0.54 16.96
N ASN A 315 41.64 0.26 16.95
CA ASN A 315 42.57 0.74 17.97
C ASN A 315 42.89 2.24 17.74
N LYS A 316 43.60 2.89 18.67
CA LYS A 316 44.02 4.30 18.54
C LYS A 316 44.86 4.60 17.28
N LEU A 317 45.50 3.57 16.71
CA LEU A 317 46.29 3.61 15.48
C LEU A 317 45.46 3.39 14.20
N GLY A 318 44.14 3.24 14.29
CA GLY A 318 43.25 3.01 13.14
C GLY A 318 43.15 1.55 12.67
N GLN A 319 44.01 0.65 13.15
CA GLN A 319 43.97 -0.79 12.84
C GLN A 319 42.73 -1.48 13.43
N LEU A 320 42.17 -2.43 12.68
CA LEU A 320 41.10 -3.32 13.15
C LEU A 320 41.60 -4.22 14.29
N LYS A 321 40.84 -4.28 15.39
CA LYS A 321 41.12 -5.19 16.52
C LYS A 321 40.05 -6.27 16.71
N HIS A 322 38.80 -5.95 16.39
CA HIS A 322 37.67 -6.86 16.59
C HIS A 322 36.58 -6.53 15.57
N ALA A 323 36.01 -7.55 14.95
CA ALA A 323 34.82 -7.47 14.10
C ALA A 323 33.81 -8.56 14.49
N LYS A 324 32.52 -8.28 14.29
CA LYS A 324 31.38 -9.17 14.65
C LYS A 324 30.78 -9.91 13.46
N ALA A 325 30.97 -9.40 12.24
CA ALA A 325 30.46 -10.00 11.02
C ALA A 325 31.46 -9.90 9.86
N LEU A 326 31.41 -10.85 8.93
CA LEU A 326 32.11 -10.83 7.64
C LEU A 326 31.09 -10.97 6.51
N GLN A 327 31.29 -10.27 5.40
CA GLN A 327 30.36 -10.29 4.25
C GLN A 327 31.09 -10.62 2.95
N SER A 328 30.48 -11.48 2.13
CA SER A 328 30.85 -11.67 0.73
C SER A 328 29.66 -11.39 -0.19
N VAL A 329 29.95 -10.81 -1.36
CA VAL A 329 28.96 -10.44 -2.37
C VAL A 329 29.39 -11.02 -3.71
N VAL A 330 28.63 -11.98 -4.22
CA VAL A 330 28.81 -12.53 -5.57
C VAL A 330 28.03 -11.64 -6.55
N GLN A 331 28.75 -11.02 -7.49
CA GLN A 331 28.14 -10.13 -8.48
C GLN A 331 27.58 -10.96 -9.64
N LEU A 332 26.27 -10.92 -9.82
CA LEU A 332 25.56 -11.55 -10.95
C LEU A 332 25.16 -10.49 -11.97
N MET A 333 24.98 -10.91 -13.22
CA MET A 333 24.34 -10.10 -14.26
C MET A 333 22.85 -9.90 -13.93
N ASP A 334 22.30 -8.73 -14.31
CA ASP A 334 20.86 -8.53 -14.30
C ASP A 334 20.15 -9.43 -15.35
N LYS A 335 18.83 -9.63 -15.24
CA LYS A 335 18.01 -10.34 -16.24
C LYS A 335 18.09 -9.70 -17.64
N HIS A 336 18.25 -8.39 -17.77
CA HIS A 336 18.49 -7.72 -19.06
C HIS A 336 19.92 -7.95 -19.55
N GLU A 337 20.92 -7.75 -18.69
CA GLU A 337 22.33 -7.98 -19.03
C GLU A 337 22.57 -9.44 -19.45
N LEU A 338 22.04 -10.41 -18.69
CA LEU A 338 22.11 -11.83 -19.01
C LEU A 338 21.39 -12.16 -20.32
N HIS A 339 20.27 -11.50 -20.60
CA HIS A 339 19.56 -11.65 -21.87
C HIS A 339 20.41 -11.16 -23.04
N GLU A 340 20.96 -9.95 -22.95
CA GLU A 340 21.81 -9.35 -23.99
C GLU A 340 23.13 -10.12 -24.18
N PHE A 341 23.80 -10.49 -23.09
CA PHE A 341 25.09 -11.20 -23.11
C PHE A 341 25.03 -12.53 -23.87
N TRP A 342 23.93 -13.29 -23.71
CA TRP A 342 23.77 -14.57 -24.39
C TRP A 342 23.10 -14.46 -25.77
N ALA A 343 22.51 -13.33 -26.15
CA ALA A 343 21.62 -13.18 -27.31
C ALA A 343 22.17 -13.78 -28.61
N ASP A 344 23.42 -13.50 -28.95
CA ASP A 344 24.09 -13.95 -30.18
C ASP A 344 24.86 -15.29 -30.01
N SER A 345 24.75 -15.96 -28.85
CA SER A 345 25.51 -17.16 -28.55
C SER A 345 24.83 -18.45 -29.02
N TYR A 346 25.62 -19.33 -29.65
CA TYR A 346 25.18 -20.68 -30.06
C TYR A 346 24.57 -21.50 -28.90
N LYS A 347 24.98 -21.22 -27.66
CA LYS A 347 24.51 -21.91 -26.45
C LYS A 347 22.99 -21.84 -26.29
N ILE A 348 22.36 -20.73 -26.70
CA ILE A 348 20.92 -20.48 -26.54
C ILE A 348 20.13 -20.55 -27.85
N HIS A 349 20.75 -20.73 -29.01
CA HIS A 349 20.08 -20.66 -30.32
C HIS A 349 18.91 -21.65 -30.49
N HIS A 350 18.90 -22.76 -29.75
CA HIS A 350 17.84 -23.76 -29.77
C HIS A 350 16.65 -23.44 -28.84
N ILE A 351 16.74 -22.40 -28.02
CA ILE A 351 15.66 -21.92 -27.16
C ILE A 351 15.16 -20.56 -27.66
N GLY A 352 13.85 -20.35 -27.71
CA GLY A 352 13.29 -19.01 -27.91
C GLY A 352 13.62 -18.14 -26.69
N TRP A 353 14.75 -17.44 -26.74
CA TRP A 353 15.33 -16.70 -25.61
C TRP A 353 14.50 -15.47 -25.27
N SER A 354 14.37 -15.18 -23.97
CA SER A 354 13.57 -14.06 -23.48
C SER A 354 14.02 -13.65 -22.08
N GLN A 355 13.69 -12.41 -21.69
CA GLN A 355 14.07 -11.84 -20.39
C GLN A 355 13.43 -12.61 -19.21
N GLU A 356 12.25 -13.21 -19.40
CA GLU A 356 11.60 -14.06 -18.38
C GLU A 356 12.36 -15.38 -18.17
N LYS A 357 12.93 -15.96 -19.24
CA LYS A 357 13.78 -17.16 -19.12
C LYS A 357 15.09 -16.84 -18.42
N ALA A 358 15.72 -15.71 -18.74
CA ALA A 358 16.90 -15.21 -18.05
C ALA A 358 16.62 -15.00 -16.54
N SER A 359 15.51 -14.35 -16.20
CA SER A 359 15.03 -14.16 -14.82
C SER A 359 14.79 -15.49 -14.09
N LEU A 360 14.16 -16.47 -14.74
CA LEU A 360 13.91 -17.79 -14.15
C LEU A 360 15.23 -18.55 -13.86
N ILE A 361 16.24 -18.44 -14.74
CA ILE A 361 17.58 -19.01 -14.56
C ILE A 361 18.27 -18.37 -13.35
N LEU A 362 18.33 -17.04 -13.28
CA LEU A 362 18.89 -16.28 -12.15
C LEU A 362 18.27 -16.69 -10.81
N HIS A 363 16.94 -16.60 -10.71
CA HIS A 363 16.21 -16.96 -9.49
C HIS A 363 16.44 -18.43 -9.10
N SER A 364 16.47 -19.35 -10.06
CA SER A 364 16.66 -20.78 -9.77
C SER A 364 18.07 -21.09 -9.29
N TRP A 365 19.08 -20.37 -9.80
CA TRP A 365 20.46 -20.48 -9.32
C TRP A 365 20.60 -19.91 -7.90
N GLN A 366 20.11 -18.68 -7.67
CA GLN A 366 20.11 -18.01 -6.36
C GLN A 366 19.39 -18.85 -5.29
N LYS A 367 18.24 -19.44 -5.63
CA LYS A 367 17.53 -20.36 -4.72
C LYS A 367 18.37 -21.58 -4.39
N LYS A 368 19.01 -22.22 -5.37
CA LYS A 368 19.82 -23.42 -5.13
C LYS A 368 21.10 -23.10 -4.34
N PHE A 369 21.69 -21.92 -4.55
CA PHE A 369 22.79 -21.38 -3.72
C PHE A 369 22.37 -21.27 -2.24
N ALA A 370 21.25 -20.61 -1.95
CA ALA A 370 20.77 -20.45 -0.57
C ALA A 370 20.43 -21.79 0.11
N GLN A 371 19.82 -22.71 -0.63
CA GLN A 371 19.53 -24.07 -0.15
C GLN A 371 20.80 -24.87 0.17
N GLU A 372 21.87 -24.70 -0.61
CA GLU A 372 23.15 -25.38 -0.37
C GLU A 372 23.86 -24.81 0.87
N VAL A 373 23.84 -23.49 1.07
CA VAL A 373 24.33 -22.88 2.32
C VAL A 373 23.56 -23.41 3.54
N GLU A 374 22.23 -23.47 3.47
CA GLU A 374 21.41 -24.02 4.56
C GLU A 374 21.71 -25.51 4.82
N ARG A 375 21.93 -26.30 3.76
CA ARG A 375 22.31 -27.72 3.86
C ARG A 375 23.64 -27.90 4.57
N LEU A 376 24.67 -27.12 4.19
CA LEU A 376 26.00 -27.18 4.77
C LEU A 376 26.01 -26.80 6.26
N MET A 377 25.28 -25.74 6.63
CA MET A 377 25.09 -25.35 8.03
C MET A 377 24.39 -26.41 8.89
N LYS A 378 23.44 -27.16 8.33
CA LYS A 378 22.76 -28.24 9.07
C LYS A 378 23.64 -29.48 9.24
N SER A 379 24.61 -29.70 8.36
CA SER A 379 25.56 -30.83 8.47
C SER A 379 26.77 -30.54 9.37
N ASN A 380 27.25 -29.30 9.44
CA ASN A 380 28.39 -28.94 10.27
C ASN A 380 27.95 -28.38 11.63
N THR A 381 28.58 -28.84 12.71
CA THR A 381 28.46 -28.24 14.05
C THR A 381 29.36 -26.99 14.17
N SER A 382 29.15 -26.03 13.27
CA SER A 382 29.91 -24.78 13.19
C SER A 382 29.63 -23.86 14.38
N SER A 383 30.63 -23.05 14.76
CA SER A 383 30.45 -21.98 15.77
C SER A 383 29.89 -20.67 15.19
N TYR A 384 29.60 -20.67 13.88
CA TYR A 384 29.16 -19.51 13.11
C TYR A 384 27.82 -19.76 12.42
N LEU A 385 27.10 -18.67 12.18
CA LEU A 385 25.85 -18.60 11.45
C LEU A 385 26.11 -17.91 10.12
N PHE A 386 25.69 -18.54 9.02
CA PHE A 386 25.80 -17.99 7.68
C PHE A 386 24.39 -17.67 7.16
N ASN A 387 24.13 -16.41 6.83
CA ASN A 387 22.83 -16.00 6.29
C ASN A 387 23.02 -15.52 4.84
N THR A 388 22.18 -15.99 3.94
CA THR A 388 22.19 -15.61 2.52
C THR A 388 21.03 -14.69 2.18
N PHE A 389 21.25 -13.79 1.23
CA PHE A 389 20.20 -12.89 0.74
C PHE A 389 20.30 -12.65 -0.77
N SER A 390 19.13 -12.67 -1.42
CA SER A 390 18.93 -12.16 -2.76
C SER A 390 17.52 -11.60 -2.88
N THR A 391 17.34 -10.54 -3.66
CA THR A 391 16.04 -9.87 -3.80
C THR A 391 14.99 -10.73 -4.49
N ALA A 392 15.42 -11.60 -5.41
CA ALA A 392 14.51 -12.57 -6.04
C ALA A 392 13.93 -13.56 -5.01
N THR A 393 14.72 -13.97 -4.01
CA THR A 393 14.26 -14.85 -2.92
C THR A 393 13.42 -14.07 -1.92
N LEU A 394 13.78 -12.82 -1.62
CA LEU A 394 12.99 -11.90 -0.78
C LEU A 394 11.57 -11.69 -1.32
N ASN A 395 11.43 -11.24 -2.58
CA ASN A 395 10.13 -10.93 -3.18
C ASN A 395 9.25 -12.19 -3.28
N LYS A 396 9.85 -13.34 -3.55
CA LYS A 396 9.15 -14.63 -3.52
C LYS A 396 8.72 -15.04 -2.11
N GLY A 397 9.58 -14.87 -1.11
CA GLY A 397 9.26 -15.12 0.29
C GLY A 397 8.08 -14.26 0.76
N LEU A 398 8.05 -12.98 0.36
CA LEU A 398 6.93 -12.07 0.59
C LEU A 398 5.65 -12.55 -0.11
N LEU A 399 5.72 -12.98 -1.37
CA LEU A 399 4.57 -13.52 -2.11
C LEU A 399 3.98 -14.77 -1.45
N GLU A 400 4.83 -15.69 -0.98
CA GLU A 400 4.40 -16.94 -0.36
C GLU A 400 3.69 -16.70 0.99
N HIS A 401 4.21 -15.79 1.82
CA HIS A 401 3.61 -15.46 3.13
C HIS A 401 2.47 -14.41 3.06
N SER A 402 2.33 -13.67 1.95
CA SER A 402 1.21 -12.72 1.75
C SER A 402 -0.15 -13.39 1.48
N LYS A 403 -0.16 -14.70 1.20
CA LYS A 403 -1.38 -15.48 0.98
C LYS A 403 -2.25 -15.52 2.26
N ILE A 404 -3.57 -15.59 2.06
CA ILE A 404 -4.55 -15.57 3.16
C ILE A 404 -4.45 -16.85 3.99
N ASP A 405 -4.23 -16.70 5.30
CA ASP A 405 -4.39 -17.78 6.28
C ASP A 405 -5.89 -18.01 6.58
N TYR A 406 -6.49 -18.93 5.82
CA TYR A 406 -7.89 -19.34 6.01
C TYR A 406 -8.17 -20.01 7.36
N PHE A 407 -7.16 -20.53 8.05
CA PHE A 407 -7.34 -21.15 9.37
C PHE A 407 -7.51 -20.08 10.44
N LYS A 408 -6.61 -19.08 10.48
CA LYS A 408 -6.76 -17.89 11.34
C LYS A 408 -8.06 -17.14 11.07
N LEU A 409 -8.43 -16.93 9.79
CA LEU A 409 -9.66 -16.25 9.42
C LEU A 409 -10.91 -16.95 9.98
N LYS A 410 -11.01 -18.28 9.87
CA LYS A 410 -12.12 -19.07 10.41
C LYS A 410 -12.21 -18.99 11.93
N ILE A 411 -11.07 -19.11 12.63
CA ILE A 411 -11.03 -19.03 14.10
C ILE A 411 -11.59 -17.70 14.60
N VAL A 412 -11.14 -16.57 14.03
CA VAL A 412 -11.60 -15.25 14.49
C VAL A 412 -13.10 -15.05 14.25
N LEU A 413 -13.62 -15.45 13.09
CA LEU A 413 -15.05 -15.33 12.80
C LEU A 413 -15.90 -16.21 13.73
N ILE A 414 -15.42 -17.40 14.10
CA ILE A 414 -16.09 -18.29 15.06
C ILE A 414 -16.06 -17.67 16.47
N VAL A 415 -14.89 -17.21 16.94
CA VAL A 415 -14.75 -16.63 18.28
C VAL A 415 -15.55 -15.33 18.41
N ALA A 416 -15.51 -14.45 17.41
CA ALA A 416 -16.33 -13.25 17.36
C ALA A 416 -17.83 -13.60 17.31
N GLY A 417 -18.24 -14.60 16.51
CA GLY A 417 -19.60 -15.10 16.49
C GLY A 417 -20.09 -15.58 17.86
N ILE A 418 -19.31 -16.43 18.54
CA ILE A 418 -19.61 -16.93 19.89
C ILE A 418 -19.70 -15.78 20.90
N TYR A 419 -18.76 -14.83 20.86
CA TYR A 419 -18.78 -13.64 21.72
C TYR A 419 -20.08 -12.85 21.58
N VAL A 420 -20.48 -12.47 20.35
CA VAL A 420 -21.68 -11.65 20.15
C VAL A 420 -22.97 -12.43 20.38
N TRP A 421 -22.97 -13.76 20.21
CA TRP A 421 -24.07 -14.62 20.65
C TRP A 421 -24.28 -14.49 22.16
N ILE A 422 -23.24 -14.76 22.96
CA ILE A 422 -23.30 -14.75 24.43
C ILE A 422 -23.69 -13.36 24.96
N VAL A 423 -23.11 -12.31 24.38
CA VAL A 423 -23.25 -10.92 24.86
C VAL A 423 -24.57 -10.27 24.44
N GLN A 424 -25.21 -10.75 23.37
CA GLN A 424 -26.42 -10.12 22.82
C GLN A 424 -27.48 -11.13 22.37
N SER A 425 -27.29 -11.83 21.25
CA SER A 425 -28.22 -12.85 20.75
C SER A 425 -27.67 -13.61 19.53
N GLY A 426 -28.24 -14.79 19.23
CA GLY A 426 -27.90 -15.56 18.03
C GLY A 426 -28.15 -14.84 16.69
N LEU A 427 -29.02 -13.81 16.64
CA LEU A 427 -29.17 -12.97 15.44
C LEU A 427 -27.86 -12.24 15.09
N ALA A 428 -27.09 -11.89 16.10
CA ALA A 428 -25.89 -11.10 15.92
C ALA A 428 -24.75 -11.88 15.24
N THR A 429 -24.77 -13.22 15.28
CA THR A 429 -23.80 -14.05 14.55
C THR A 429 -24.04 -14.02 13.05
N LEU A 430 -25.31 -13.97 12.63
CA LEU A 430 -25.70 -13.71 11.24
C LEU A 430 -25.27 -12.29 10.79
N GLY A 431 -25.28 -11.33 11.73
CA GLY A 431 -24.72 -10.00 11.51
C GLY A 431 -23.20 -10.01 11.26
N ILE A 432 -22.43 -10.76 12.05
CA ILE A 432 -20.99 -10.95 11.79
C ILE A 432 -20.74 -11.62 10.44
N LEU A 433 -21.52 -12.65 10.08
CA LEU A 433 -21.41 -13.30 8.76
C LEU A 433 -21.74 -12.35 7.60
N LEU A 434 -22.74 -11.47 7.78
CA LEU A 434 -23.08 -10.41 6.83
C LEU A 434 -21.94 -9.39 6.68
N LEU A 435 -21.32 -8.96 7.78
CA LEU A 435 -20.17 -8.05 7.76
C LEU A 435 -18.93 -8.70 7.10
N ALA A 436 -18.65 -9.98 7.37
CA ALA A 436 -17.58 -10.71 6.71
C ALA A 436 -17.83 -10.85 5.19
N SER A 437 -19.07 -11.16 4.78
CA SER A 437 -19.46 -11.22 3.37
C SER A 437 -19.39 -9.84 2.69
N SER A 438 -19.78 -8.78 3.40
CA SER A 438 -19.67 -7.38 2.97
C SER A 438 -18.21 -6.95 2.79
N THR A 439 -17.29 -7.43 3.63
CA THR A 439 -15.83 -7.24 3.48
C THR A 439 -15.34 -7.87 2.18
N ALA A 440 -15.71 -9.14 1.92
CA ALA A 440 -15.33 -9.85 0.71
C ALA A 440 -15.86 -9.19 -0.57
N ALA A 441 -17.10 -8.69 -0.55
CA ALA A 441 -17.68 -7.91 -1.63
C ALA A 441 -16.93 -6.59 -1.88
N GLY A 442 -16.58 -5.86 -0.81
CA GLY A 442 -15.79 -4.63 -0.89
C GLY A 442 -14.40 -4.87 -1.50
N LEU A 443 -13.71 -5.94 -1.09
CA LEU A 443 -12.41 -6.33 -1.65
C LEU A 443 -12.51 -6.79 -3.11
N GLY A 444 -13.61 -7.46 -3.47
CA GLY A 444 -13.93 -7.81 -4.86
C GLY A 444 -14.10 -6.57 -5.75
N VAL A 445 -14.77 -5.53 -5.25
CA VAL A 445 -14.86 -4.23 -5.96
C VAL A 445 -13.50 -3.52 -6.02
N CYS A 446 -12.70 -3.55 -4.95
CA CYS A 446 -11.33 -3.02 -4.99
C CYS A 446 -10.49 -3.70 -6.09
N SER A 447 -10.62 -5.02 -6.23
CA SER A 447 -9.95 -5.81 -7.27
C SER A 447 -10.42 -5.42 -8.68
N LEU A 448 -11.74 -5.20 -8.87
CA LEU A 448 -12.31 -4.75 -10.16
C LEU A 448 -11.91 -3.32 -10.54
N VAL A 449 -11.60 -2.46 -9.56
CA VAL A 449 -11.04 -1.11 -9.77
C VAL A 449 -9.54 -1.14 -10.10
N GLY A 450 -8.88 -2.31 -9.95
CA GLY A 450 -7.44 -2.46 -10.18
C GLY A 450 -6.58 -2.13 -8.96
N LEU A 451 -7.15 -2.09 -7.74
CA LEU A 451 -6.37 -1.93 -6.51
C LEU A 451 -5.72 -3.27 -6.13
N PRO A 452 -4.38 -3.40 -6.13
CA PRO A 452 -3.70 -4.67 -5.85
C PRO A 452 -3.89 -5.11 -4.41
N MET A 453 -3.90 -6.43 -4.19
CA MET A 453 -3.88 -7.03 -2.86
C MET A 453 -2.44 -7.07 -2.34
N ASN A 454 -2.25 -6.76 -1.05
CA ASN A 454 -0.95 -6.83 -0.38
C ASN A 454 -1.07 -7.50 1.00
N LEU A 455 0.06 -7.63 1.71
CA LEU A 455 0.15 -8.26 3.03
C LEU A 455 -0.83 -7.69 4.08
N LEU A 456 -1.06 -6.36 4.07
CA LEU A 456 -2.00 -5.70 4.97
C LEU A 456 -3.45 -6.02 4.60
N THR A 457 -3.75 -6.05 3.29
CA THR A 457 -5.07 -6.42 2.76
C THR A 457 -5.48 -7.83 3.18
N THR A 458 -4.54 -8.78 3.25
CA THR A 458 -4.83 -10.18 3.57
C THR A 458 -4.77 -10.50 5.06
N HIS A 459 -3.77 -9.99 5.80
CA HIS A 459 -3.56 -10.35 7.21
C HIS A 459 -4.14 -9.37 8.23
N VAL A 460 -4.52 -8.14 7.83
CA VAL A 460 -4.99 -7.10 8.78
C VAL A 460 -6.42 -6.65 8.47
N LEU A 461 -6.68 -6.27 7.22
CA LEU A 461 -7.91 -5.58 6.84
C LEU A 461 -9.21 -6.33 7.21
N PRO A 462 -9.38 -7.65 6.97
CA PRO A 462 -10.65 -8.32 7.22
C PRO A 462 -11.04 -8.40 8.69
N PHE A 463 -10.04 -8.43 9.58
CA PHE A 463 -10.26 -8.43 11.02
C PHE A 463 -10.63 -7.03 11.52
N LEU A 464 -9.92 -6.02 11.02
CA LEU A 464 -10.08 -4.64 11.44
C LEU A 464 -11.40 -4.04 10.93
N SER A 465 -11.81 -4.32 9.69
CA SER A 465 -13.04 -3.80 9.09
C SER A 465 -14.29 -4.33 9.79
N VAL A 466 -14.35 -5.65 10.01
CA VAL A 466 -15.45 -6.30 10.74
C VAL A 466 -15.51 -5.79 12.19
N GLY A 467 -14.39 -5.76 12.90
CA GLY A 467 -14.32 -5.25 14.27
C GLY A 467 -14.74 -3.78 14.41
N LEU A 468 -14.44 -2.93 13.42
CA LEU A 468 -14.92 -1.55 13.40
C LEU A 468 -16.44 -1.48 13.25
N ALA A 469 -17.02 -2.21 12.27
CA ALA A 469 -18.44 -2.19 11.93
C ALA A 469 -19.36 -2.92 12.94
N MET A 470 -18.79 -3.70 13.86
CA MET A 470 -19.54 -4.35 14.95
C MET A 470 -20.29 -3.36 15.84
N ARG A 471 -19.81 -2.12 15.97
CA ARG A 471 -20.41 -1.09 16.85
C ARG A 471 -21.82 -0.73 16.43
N GLU A 472 -22.00 -0.45 15.15
CA GLU A 472 -23.25 -0.03 14.54
C GLU A 472 -24.27 -1.17 14.59
N MET A 473 -23.82 -2.41 14.33
CA MET A 473 -24.62 -3.62 14.50
C MET A 473 -25.12 -3.80 15.95
N LEU A 474 -24.22 -3.68 16.93
CA LEU A 474 -24.54 -3.80 18.35
C LEU A 474 -25.46 -2.67 18.84
N MET A 475 -25.32 -1.46 18.31
CA MET A 475 -26.21 -0.33 18.59
C MET A 475 -27.64 -0.58 18.08
N ILE A 476 -27.78 -1.09 16.85
CA ILE A 476 -29.10 -1.52 16.31
C ILE A 476 -29.71 -2.61 17.21
N LEU A 477 -28.93 -3.65 17.56
CA LEU A 477 -29.38 -4.75 18.43
C LEU A 477 -29.75 -4.30 19.85
N SER A 478 -29.07 -3.28 20.39
CA SER A 478 -29.40 -2.69 21.69
C SER A 478 -30.76 -1.98 21.67
N MET A 479 -31.13 -1.36 20.55
CA MET A 479 -32.46 -0.78 20.37
C MET A 479 -33.54 -1.84 20.12
N GLN A 480 -33.21 -2.94 19.45
CA GLN A 480 -34.13 -4.08 19.29
C GLN A 480 -34.56 -4.69 20.64
N ASN A 481 -33.68 -4.69 21.65
CA ASN A 481 -34.03 -5.14 23.01
C ASN A 481 -35.11 -4.26 23.69
N ARG A 482 -35.39 -3.06 23.17
CA ARG A 482 -36.48 -2.18 23.62
C ARG A 482 -37.81 -2.46 22.92
N ASN A 483 -37.92 -3.57 22.18
CA ASN A 483 -39.11 -3.99 21.42
C ASN A 483 -39.59 -2.97 20.35
N LEU A 484 -38.70 -2.09 19.88
CA LEU A 484 -38.97 -1.13 18.80
C LEU A 484 -39.15 -1.85 17.45
N THR A 485 -39.88 -1.23 16.54
CA THR A 485 -40.00 -1.73 15.15
C THR A 485 -38.72 -1.45 14.34
N PRO A 486 -38.43 -2.23 13.28
CA PRO A 486 -37.23 -2.01 12.45
C PRO A 486 -37.12 -0.58 11.89
N SER A 487 -38.25 0.07 11.59
CA SER A 487 -38.28 1.43 11.07
C SER A 487 -38.01 2.49 12.13
N GLU A 488 -38.53 2.35 13.35
CA GLU A 488 -38.17 3.21 14.49
C GLU A 488 -36.69 3.07 14.89
N ILE A 489 -36.13 1.85 14.81
CA ILE A 489 -34.70 1.62 15.06
C ILE A 489 -33.86 2.36 14.03
N LEU A 490 -34.22 2.27 12.74
CA LEU A 490 -33.51 2.97 11.67
C LEU A 490 -33.68 4.50 11.76
N GLN A 491 -34.83 4.99 12.21
CA GLN A 491 -35.07 6.42 12.48
C GLN A 491 -34.14 6.95 13.59
N ARG A 492 -33.93 6.21 14.68
CA ARG A 492 -33.10 6.65 15.83
C ARG A 492 -31.60 6.43 15.60
N CYS A 493 -31.21 5.30 15.00
CA CYS A 493 -29.80 4.90 14.83
C CYS A 493 -29.20 5.27 13.47
N GLY A 494 -30.01 5.30 12.40
CA GLY A 494 -29.51 5.53 11.04
C GLY A 494 -28.75 6.84 10.83
N PRO A 495 -29.12 8.00 11.44
CA PRO A 495 -28.37 9.24 11.22
C PRO A 495 -26.93 9.15 11.72
N ILE A 496 -26.70 8.54 12.89
CA ILE A 496 -25.36 8.40 13.48
C ILE A 496 -24.54 7.32 12.77
N ILE A 497 -25.17 6.27 12.23
CA ILE A 497 -24.51 5.27 11.36
C ILE A 497 -24.00 5.94 10.09
N LEU A 498 -24.85 6.70 9.39
CA LEU A 498 -24.48 7.39 8.15
C LEU A 498 -23.35 8.40 8.39
N THR A 499 -23.45 9.24 9.43
CA THR A 499 -22.39 10.20 9.78
C THR A 499 -21.08 9.52 10.15
N THR A 500 -21.12 8.40 10.88
CA THR A 500 -19.90 7.63 11.20
C THR A 500 -19.28 7.05 9.94
N ALA A 501 -20.07 6.44 9.05
CA ALA A 501 -19.59 5.84 7.81
C ALA A 501 -18.93 6.87 6.87
N LEU A 502 -19.54 8.04 6.71
CA LEU A 502 -18.98 9.15 5.94
C LEU A 502 -17.68 9.66 6.57
N MET A 503 -17.64 9.84 7.90
CA MET A 503 -16.43 10.26 8.61
C MET A 503 -15.30 9.23 8.48
N GLN A 504 -15.60 7.94 8.61
CA GLN A 504 -14.64 6.84 8.48
C GLN A 504 -14.09 6.75 7.05
N SER A 505 -14.95 6.76 6.04
CA SER A 505 -14.55 6.73 4.63
C SER A 505 -13.70 7.95 4.25
N ALA A 506 -14.12 9.16 4.65
CA ALA A 506 -13.37 10.39 4.38
C ALA A 506 -12.01 10.40 5.10
N THR A 507 -11.95 9.93 6.36
CA THR A 507 -10.69 9.86 7.11
C THR A 507 -9.69 8.91 6.47
N PHE A 508 -10.13 7.73 6.02
CA PHE A 508 -9.26 6.80 5.28
C PHE A 508 -8.87 7.33 3.89
N LEU A 509 -9.75 8.07 3.21
CA LEU A 509 -9.41 8.72 1.93
C LEU A 509 -8.33 9.81 2.11
N ILE A 510 -8.41 10.60 3.18
CA ILE A 510 -7.37 11.58 3.56
C ILE A 510 -6.06 10.85 3.94
N ALA A 511 -6.15 9.70 4.60
CA ALA A 511 -4.97 8.87 4.92
C ALA A 511 -4.31 8.21 3.69
N ALA A 512 -4.96 8.22 2.52
CA ALA A 512 -4.36 7.76 1.27
C ALA A 512 -3.40 8.79 0.64
N ILE A 513 -3.32 10.01 1.19
CA ILE A 513 -2.34 11.04 0.78
C ILE A 513 -0.88 10.57 1.02
N VAL A 514 -0.67 9.64 1.96
CA VAL A 514 0.65 9.03 2.25
C VAL A 514 1.31 8.49 0.97
N PRO A 515 2.62 8.76 0.72
CA PRO A 515 3.31 8.41 -0.52
C PRO A 515 3.54 6.89 -0.70
N ILE A 516 3.47 6.13 0.38
CA ILE A 516 3.81 4.70 0.42
C ILE A 516 2.71 3.89 -0.29
N PRO A 517 2.96 3.25 -1.45
CA PRO A 517 1.90 2.67 -2.29
C PRO A 517 1.06 1.61 -1.57
N ALA A 518 1.68 0.69 -0.81
CA ALA A 518 0.95 -0.33 -0.07
C ALA A 518 0.00 0.23 0.99
N LEU A 519 0.39 1.34 1.65
CA LEU A 519 -0.45 2.01 2.65
C LEU A 519 -1.55 2.83 1.99
N ARG A 520 -1.25 3.53 0.89
CA ARG A 520 -2.23 4.24 0.07
C ARG A 520 -3.35 3.31 -0.40
N VAL A 521 -2.98 2.16 -0.97
CA VAL A 521 -3.94 1.14 -1.43
C VAL A 521 -4.74 0.55 -0.26
N PHE A 522 -4.12 0.25 0.89
CA PHE A 522 -4.82 -0.20 2.10
C PHE A 522 -5.82 0.85 2.61
N CYS A 523 -5.46 2.13 2.63
CA CYS A 523 -6.35 3.24 2.99
C CYS A 523 -7.56 3.35 2.04
N LEU A 524 -7.35 3.24 0.73
CA LEU A 524 -8.42 3.25 -0.27
C LEU A 524 -9.37 2.06 -0.08
N GLN A 525 -8.84 0.86 0.14
CA GLN A 525 -9.63 -0.34 0.45
C GLN A 525 -10.44 -0.15 1.73
N CYS A 526 -9.84 0.34 2.82
CA CYS A 526 -10.55 0.69 4.07
C CYS A 526 -11.72 1.66 3.83
N SER A 527 -11.54 2.66 2.96
CA SER A 527 -12.59 3.62 2.64
C SER A 527 -13.78 2.97 1.92
N ILE A 528 -13.51 2.15 0.89
CA ILE A 528 -14.54 1.42 0.14
C ILE A 528 -15.29 0.43 1.04
N LEU A 529 -14.58 -0.37 1.85
CA LEU A 529 -15.17 -1.33 2.78
C LEU A 529 -16.09 -0.64 3.81
N SER A 530 -15.74 0.56 4.27
CA SER A 530 -16.56 1.34 5.21
C SER A 530 -17.93 1.70 4.63
N ILE A 531 -18.00 2.03 3.34
CA ILE A 531 -19.26 2.31 2.63
C ILE A 531 -20.07 1.02 2.47
N PHE A 532 -19.44 -0.09 2.09
CA PHE A 532 -20.10 -1.40 1.95
C PHE A 532 -20.68 -1.91 3.27
N HIS A 533 -19.97 -1.73 4.39
CA HIS A 533 -20.48 -2.05 5.72
C HIS A 533 -21.70 -1.21 6.09
N ALA A 534 -21.67 0.10 5.85
CA ALA A 534 -22.80 0.99 6.10
C ALA A 534 -24.03 0.58 5.28
N ALA A 535 -23.86 0.27 3.99
CA ALA A 535 -24.94 -0.22 3.14
C ALA A 535 -25.52 -1.55 3.65
N ALA A 536 -24.68 -2.51 4.04
CA ALA A 536 -25.14 -3.78 4.60
C ALA A 536 -25.92 -3.60 5.93
N LEU A 537 -25.49 -2.67 6.78
CA LEU A 537 -26.12 -2.39 8.08
C LEU A 537 -27.40 -1.55 8.00
N LEU A 538 -27.53 -0.68 6.99
CA LEU A 538 -28.74 0.13 6.77
C LEU A 538 -29.81 -0.58 5.93
N LEU A 539 -29.41 -1.47 5.00
CA LEU A 539 -30.33 -2.13 4.07
C LEU A 539 -30.62 -3.59 4.43
N ILE A 540 -29.59 -4.39 4.69
CA ILE A 540 -29.72 -5.85 4.80
C ILE A 540 -29.95 -6.27 6.26
N PHE A 541 -29.16 -5.77 7.20
CA PHE A 541 -29.26 -6.16 8.62
C PHE A 541 -30.67 -5.92 9.23
N PRO A 542 -31.40 -4.82 8.92
CA PRO A 542 -32.75 -4.62 9.45
C PRO A 542 -33.78 -5.60 8.86
N THR A 543 -33.55 -6.20 7.69
CA THR A 543 -34.41 -7.29 7.17
C THR A 543 -34.35 -8.54 8.06
N LEU A 544 -33.16 -8.85 8.62
CA LEU A 544 -32.97 -9.99 9.51
C LEU A 544 -33.71 -9.78 10.83
N ILE A 545 -33.72 -8.53 11.34
CA ILE A 545 -34.51 -8.14 12.51
C ILE A 545 -36.01 -8.23 12.21
N ALA A 546 -36.47 -7.67 11.07
CA ALA A 546 -37.87 -7.74 10.66
C ALA A 546 -38.35 -9.20 10.53
N LEU A 547 -37.54 -10.08 9.95
CA LEU A 547 -37.82 -11.51 9.86
C LEU A 547 -37.86 -12.18 11.23
N GLN A 548 -36.90 -11.89 12.13
CA GLN A 548 -36.91 -12.42 13.50
C GLN A 548 -38.18 -12.00 14.26
N VAL A 549 -38.59 -10.74 14.16
CA VAL A 549 -39.83 -10.22 14.78
C VAL A 549 -41.06 -10.96 14.23
N ARG A 550 -41.11 -11.20 12.91
CA ARG A 550 -42.19 -11.97 12.27
C ARG A 550 -42.21 -13.43 12.73
N CYS A 551 -41.06 -14.12 12.77
CA CYS A 551 -40.96 -15.49 13.26
C CYS A 551 -41.36 -15.62 14.74
N ARG A 552 -41.02 -14.62 15.57
CA ARG A 552 -41.42 -14.55 16.99
C ARG A 552 -42.93 -14.34 17.15
N LYS A 553 -43.55 -13.48 16.32
CA LYS A 553 -45.01 -13.30 16.27
C LYS A 553 -45.75 -14.54 15.77
N ALA A 554 -45.16 -15.27 14.82
CA ALA A 554 -45.70 -16.50 14.24
C ALA A 554 -45.42 -17.79 15.06
N ALA A 555 -44.86 -17.67 16.27
CA ALA A 555 -44.56 -18.79 17.19
C ALA A 555 -43.75 -19.95 16.58
N VAL A 556 -42.86 -19.66 15.62
CA VAL A 556 -42.01 -20.68 14.95
C VAL A 556 -41.07 -21.33 15.99
N PRO A 557 -40.97 -22.68 16.04
CA PRO A 557 -40.25 -23.38 17.12
C PRO A 557 -38.83 -22.90 17.39
N CYS A 558 -38.08 -22.56 16.34
CA CYS A 558 -36.68 -22.15 16.40
C CYS A 558 -36.41 -20.80 17.10
N PHE A 559 -37.47 -20.03 17.42
CA PHE A 559 -37.36 -18.69 18.03
C PHE A 559 -38.16 -18.56 19.35
N ARG A 560 -38.53 -19.68 19.98
CA ARG A 560 -39.22 -19.69 21.27
C ARG A 560 -38.25 -19.40 22.41
N ASN A 561 -38.53 -18.38 23.23
CA ASN A 561 -37.84 -18.21 24.52
C ASN A 561 -38.30 -19.30 25.50
N GLU A 562 -37.37 -20.10 26.00
CA GLU A 562 -37.59 -20.97 27.16
C GLU A 562 -37.63 -20.14 28.45
N SER A 563 -38.81 -19.62 28.79
CA SER A 563 -39.08 -19.06 30.11
C SER A 563 -40.54 -19.24 30.53
N LYS A 564 -40.97 -20.51 30.57
CA LYS A 564 -42.19 -20.95 31.29
C LYS A 564 -41.96 -22.32 31.94
N ASN A 565 -41.04 -22.38 32.90
CA ASN A 565 -40.99 -23.45 33.90
C ASN A 565 -41.60 -22.95 35.20
N ALA A 566 -42.89 -23.20 35.36
CA ALA A 566 -43.57 -23.28 36.65
C ALA A 566 -44.62 -24.40 36.51
N GLN A 567 -44.22 -25.62 36.85
CA GLN A 567 -45.16 -26.73 37.01
C GLN A 567 -46.00 -26.52 38.27
N PRO A 568 -47.29 -26.81 38.24
CA PRO A 568 -47.98 -27.44 39.35
C PRO A 568 -47.75 -28.96 39.25
N GLN A 569 -47.22 -29.59 40.30
CA GLN A 569 -47.33 -31.04 40.49
C GLN A 569 -48.57 -31.37 41.34
N ASN A 570 -49.04 -32.61 41.23
CA ASN A 570 -50.42 -33.01 41.53
C ASN A 570 -50.68 -33.52 42.96
N THR A 571 -51.98 -33.59 43.28
CA THR A 571 -52.66 -34.46 44.27
C THR A 571 -52.38 -34.28 45.77
N ALA A 572 -53.38 -33.72 46.48
CA ALA A 572 -54.16 -34.49 47.46
C ALA A 572 -55.49 -33.78 47.86
N SER A 573 -56.43 -34.57 48.38
CA SER A 573 -57.61 -34.19 49.19
C SER A 573 -58.79 -33.36 48.61
N THR A 574 -59.84 -34.10 48.23
CA THR A 574 -61.21 -34.06 48.80
C THR A 574 -62.19 -32.87 48.59
N ASN A 575 -63.35 -33.25 48.02
CA ASN A 575 -64.73 -32.80 48.29
C ASN A 575 -65.35 -31.49 47.70
N ASN A 576 -66.45 -31.77 46.98
CA ASN A 576 -67.79 -31.16 47.07
C ASN A 576 -68.13 -29.85 46.33
N ASN A 577 -69.07 -30.02 45.39
CA ASN A 577 -70.29 -29.24 45.20
C ASN A 577 -70.20 -27.69 45.17
N SER A 578 -70.58 -27.08 44.04
CA SER A 578 -72.01 -26.79 43.78
C SER A 578 -72.23 -25.73 42.68
N HIS A 579 -73.21 -26.01 41.82
CA HIS A 579 -74.14 -25.04 41.21
C HIS A 579 -73.68 -23.95 40.21
N ASN A 580 -74.11 -24.20 38.97
CA ASN A 580 -75.06 -23.36 38.21
C ASN A 580 -74.62 -22.06 37.50
N ASN A 581 -74.77 -22.17 36.18
CA ASN A 581 -75.72 -21.41 35.33
C ASN A 581 -75.19 -20.28 34.42
N ASN A 582 -75.23 -20.64 33.14
CA ASN A 582 -75.98 -19.98 32.08
C ASN A 582 -75.43 -18.71 31.40
N ASN A 583 -75.07 -18.98 30.14
CA ASN A 583 -75.62 -18.33 28.94
C ASN A 583 -75.02 -17.00 28.45
N ASN A 584 -74.21 -17.19 27.42
CA ASN A 584 -74.46 -16.69 26.06
C ASN A 584 -74.30 -15.19 25.78
N ASN A 585 -73.19 -14.96 25.07
CA ASN A 585 -73.18 -14.38 23.73
C ASN A 585 -73.34 -12.87 23.54
N ASN A 586 -72.17 -12.30 23.28
CA ASN A 586 -71.80 -11.62 22.02
C ASN A 586 -71.67 -10.10 22.06
N ASN A 587 -70.43 -9.72 21.72
CA ASN A 587 -70.05 -8.59 20.89
C ASN A 587 -70.44 -7.19 21.36
N ASN A 588 -69.40 -6.40 21.68
CA ASN A 588 -68.98 -5.39 20.72
C ASN A 588 -67.47 -5.11 20.84
N ASN A 589 -66.82 -4.99 19.68
CA ASN A 589 -65.48 -4.42 19.59
C ASN A 589 -65.51 -2.95 20.00
N ASN A 590 -64.46 -2.48 20.65
CA ASN A 590 -63.98 -1.09 20.56
C ASN A 590 -62.51 -1.08 21.04
N ASP A 591 -61.58 -0.97 20.11
CA ASP A 591 -60.15 -0.89 20.39
C ASP A 591 -59.75 0.48 20.96
N PRO A 592 -58.86 0.49 21.98
CA PRO A 592 -57.92 1.59 22.14
C PRO A 592 -56.48 1.07 22.40
N GLU A 593 -55.99 0.09 21.62
CA GLU A 593 -54.72 -0.61 21.92
C GLU A 593 -53.42 0.13 21.53
N LEU A 594 -53.48 1.26 20.80
CA LEU A 594 -52.26 1.92 20.30
C LEU A 594 -51.54 2.78 21.37
N GLY A 595 -52.25 3.23 22.42
CA GLY A 595 -51.67 4.09 23.47
C GLY A 595 -51.12 3.34 24.68
N THR A 596 -51.73 2.21 25.05
CA THR A 596 -51.41 1.41 26.24
C THR A 596 -50.33 0.36 26.01
N SER A 597 -50.20 -0.14 24.77
CA SER A 597 -49.16 -1.11 24.39
C SER A 597 -47.74 -0.52 24.47
N LEU A 598 -47.58 0.77 24.16
CA LEU A 598 -46.30 1.49 24.19
C LEU A 598 -45.77 1.70 25.62
N LEU A 599 -46.65 2.09 26.56
CA LEU A 599 -46.32 2.23 27.99
C LEU A 599 -46.01 0.87 28.64
N THR A 600 -46.84 -0.15 28.39
CA THR A 600 -46.69 -1.48 29.02
C THR A 600 -45.40 -2.20 28.57
N ALA A 601 -44.96 -1.96 27.33
CA ALA A 601 -43.69 -2.50 26.82
C ALA A 601 -42.44 -1.86 27.46
N GLU A 602 -42.53 -0.59 27.89
CA GLU A 602 -41.42 0.17 28.47
C GLU A 602 -41.14 -0.27 29.93
N ILE A 603 -42.18 -0.60 30.70
CA ILE A 603 -42.10 -1.10 32.09
C ILE A 603 -41.38 -2.47 32.14
N ILE A 604 -41.76 -3.41 31.26
CA ILE A 604 -41.15 -4.75 31.18
C ILE A 604 -39.65 -4.67 30.78
N CYS A 605 -39.23 -3.58 30.14
CA CYS A 605 -37.85 -3.41 29.65
C CYS A 605 -36.82 -3.14 30.77
N GLN A 606 -37.24 -2.74 31.98
CA GLN A 606 -36.29 -2.53 33.10
C GLN A 606 -35.60 -3.83 33.57
N GLN A 607 -36.19 -5.00 33.32
CA GLN A 607 -35.81 -6.24 33.99
C GLN A 607 -34.65 -7.03 33.35
N LYS A 608 -34.05 -6.53 32.25
CA LYS A 608 -32.98 -7.25 31.52
C LYS A 608 -31.77 -6.38 31.13
N LYS A 609 -31.36 -5.46 32.02
CA LYS A 609 -30.12 -4.67 31.81
C LYS A 609 -28.87 -5.54 31.91
N SER A 610 -27.96 -5.37 30.95
CA SER A 610 -26.61 -5.92 30.93
C SER A 610 -25.86 -5.59 32.23
N ILE A 611 -25.13 -6.57 32.80
CA ILE A 611 -24.33 -6.40 34.03
C ILE A 611 -23.34 -5.24 33.88
N LEU A 612 -22.77 -5.08 32.68
CA LEU A 612 -21.82 -4.03 32.34
C LEU A 612 -22.48 -2.63 32.34
N SER A 613 -23.70 -2.53 31.79
CA SER A 613 -24.52 -1.32 31.84
C SER A 613 -24.94 -0.96 33.28
N LEU A 614 -25.24 -1.96 34.11
CA LEU A 614 -25.53 -1.77 35.53
C LEU A 614 -24.30 -1.25 36.30
N PHE A 615 -23.11 -1.80 36.02
CA PHE A 615 -21.86 -1.33 36.63
C PHE A 615 -21.57 0.14 36.27
N VAL A 616 -21.62 0.48 34.98
CA VAL A 616 -21.40 1.87 34.51
C VAL A 616 -22.39 2.84 35.15
N ASN A 617 -23.69 2.56 35.07
CA ASN A 617 -24.71 3.50 35.53
C ASN A 617 -24.81 3.61 37.06
N ARG A 618 -24.46 2.55 37.81
CA ARG A 618 -24.55 2.52 39.28
C ARG A 618 -23.28 3.02 39.96
N TYR A 619 -22.11 2.70 39.42
CA TYR A 619 -20.81 3.07 40.00
C TYR A 619 -20.11 4.17 39.20
N LEU A 620 -19.78 3.95 37.92
CA LEU A 620 -18.94 4.87 37.14
C LEU A 620 -19.56 6.28 37.02
N VAL A 621 -20.83 6.38 36.62
CA VAL A 621 -21.53 7.67 36.50
C VAL A 621 -21.60 8.40 37.84
N ARG A 622 -21.88 7.67 38.93
CA ARG A 622 -21.98 8.25 40.28
C ARG A 622 -20.63 8.75 40.79
N MET A 623 -19.55 8.05 40.45
CA MET A 623 -18.17 8.41 40.80
C MET A 623 -17.70 9.64 40.01
N ILE A 624 -17.91 9.65 38.69
CA ILE A 624 -17.57 10.78 37.78
C ILE A 624 -18.28 12.08 38.17
N LEU A 625 -19.50 12.02 38.71
CA LEU A 625 -20.25 13.20 39.09
C LEU A 625 -19.82 13.80 40.45
N GLN A 626 -19.03 13.11 41.29
CA GLN A 626 -18.55 13.66 42.55
C GLN A 626 -17.54 14.81 42.34
N PRO A 627 -17.66 15.95 43.05
CA PRO A 627 -16.82 17.12 42.80
C PRO A 627 -15.33 16.87 43.06
N LEU A 628 -14.97 16.13 44.12
CA LEU A 628 -13.58 15.78 44.44
C LEU A 628 -12.95 14.90 43.35
N ILE A 629 -13.71 13.92 42.85
CA ILE A 629 -13.24 13.02 41.77
C ILE A 629 -13.06 13.78 40.45
N LYS A 630 -13.94 14.73 40.10
CA LYS A 630 -13.77 15.59 38.92
C LYS A 630 -12.45 16.34 38.96
N VAL A 631 -12.13 17.00 40.09
CA VAL A 631 -10.87 17.74 40.26
C VAL A 631 -9.66 16.81 40.12
N LEU A 632 -9.68 15.66 40.80
CA LEU A 632 -8.61 14.66 40.73
C LEU A 632 -8.38 14.17 39.28
N LEU A 633 -9.45 13.82 38.57
CA LEU A 633 -9.37 13.40 37.17
C LEU A 633 -8.81 14.52 36.28
N CYS A 634 -9.27 15.76 36.44
CA CYS A 634 -8.74 16.89 35.67
C CYS A 634 -7.23 17.11 35.89
N VAL A 635 -6.74 16.99 37.12
CA VAL A 635 -5.30 17.07 37.43
C VAL A 635 -4.53 15.92 36.77
N VAL A 636 -5.02 14.68 36.88
CA VAL A 636 -4.39 13.51 36.24
C VAL A 636 -4.31 13.68 34.72
N TYR A 637 -5.40 14.09 34.06
CA TYR A 637 -5.38 14.33 32.61
C TYR A 637 -4.45 15.48 32.20
N LEU A 638 -4.33 16.54 33.01
CA LEU A 638 -3.40 17.63 32.72
C LEU A 638 -1.94 17.17 32.78
N VAL A 639 -1.57 16.36 33.79
CA VAL A 639 -0.24 15.74 33.88
C VAL A 639 0.03 14.83 32.68
N LEU A 640 -0.94 14.00 32.30
CA LEU A 640 -0.84 13.12 31.14
C LEU A 640 -0.65 13.91 29.83
N ILE A 641 -1.40 14.99 29.60
CA ILE A 641 -1.24 15.84 28.41
C ILE A 641 0.18 16.43 28.33
N VAL A 642 0.71 16.97 29.43
CA VAL A 642 2.08 17.52 29.48
C VAL A 642 3.11 16.43 29.17
N PHE A 643 2.93 15.23 29.73
CA PHE A 643 3.80 14.08 29.47
C PHE A 643 3.73 13.64 27.99
N PHE A 644 2.55 13.59 27.37
CA PHE A 644 2.39 13.21 25.95
C PHE A 644 3.03 14.23 25.01
N VAL A 645 2.84 15.52 25.26
CA VAL A 645 3.48 16.59 24.47
C VAL A 645 5.00 16.51 24.58
N PHE A 646 5.54 16.28 25.79
CA PHE A 646 7.00 16.17 25.98
C PHE A 646 7.61 14.96 25.25
N ASN A 647 6.93 13.81 25.24
CA ASN A 647 7.41 12.63 24.50
C ASN A 647 7.23 12.79 22.98
N GLY A 648 6.13 13.40 22.53
CA GLY A 648 5.91 13.70 21.10
C GLY A 648 6.97 14.61 20.48
N LEU A 649 7.64 15.44 21.27
CA LEU A 649 8.78 16.27 20.84
C LEU A 649 10.12 15.51 20.72
N LYS A 650 10.19 14.25 21.17
CA LYS A 650 11.38 13.38 21.15
C LYS A 650 11.23 12.17 20.22
N LEU A 651 10.33 12.27 19.25
CA LEU A 651 10.03 11.18 18.31
C LEU A 651 11.19 10.93 17.35
N GLU A 652 11.71 9.70 17.37
CA GLU A 652 12.68 9.20 16.39
C GLU A 652 11.96 8.43 15.28
N TYR A 653 12.48 8.51 14.05
CA TYR A 653 12.06 7.67 12.92
C TYR A 653 12.74 6.31 13.04
N ASP A 654 11.95 5.24 13.06
CA ASP A 654 12.46 3.87 13.09
C ASP A 654 11.70 3.03 12.06
N VAL A 655 12.41 2.56 11.04
CA VAL A 655 11.89 1.64 10.02
C VAL A 655 12.96 0.63 9.64
N ARG A 656 12.68 -0.64 9.96
CA ARG A 656 13.55 -1.80 9.67
C ARG A 656 12.90 -2.68 8.61
N LEU A 657 13.62 -2.93 7.51
CA LEU A 657 13.11 -3.76 6.40
C LEU A 657 12.85 -5.22 6.83
N SER A 658 13.62 -5.72 7.80
CA SER A 658 13.43 -7.04 8.42
C SER A 658 12.04 -7.21 9.03
N SER A 659 11.39 -6.15 9.52
CA SER A 659 10.09 -6.23 10.19
C SER A 659 8.93 -6.72 9.28
N PHE A 660 9.07 -6.60 7.96
CA PHE A 660 8.13 -7.09 6.95
C PHE A 660 8.25 -8.59 6.67
N LEU A 661 9.23 -9.27 7.28
CA LEU A 661 9.48 -10.70 7.07
C LEU A 661 9.17 -11.52 8.34
N PRO A 662 8.82 -12.81 8.19
CA PRO A 662 8.73 -13.73 9.32
C PRO A 662 10.12 -14.01 9.93
N LYS A 663 10.21 -14.05 11.26
CA LYS A 663 11.46 -14.36 11.99
C LYS A 663 12.12 -15.71 11.64
N SER A 664 11.36 -16.61 11.03
CA SER A 664 11.79 -17.95 10.65
C SER A 664 12.63 -18.00 9.37
N THR A 665 12.61 -16.95 8.53
CA THR A 665 13.30 -16.98 7.24
C THR A 665 14.78 -16.56 7.36
N GLN A 666 15.61 -16.97 6.39
CA GLN A 666 17.04 -16.60 6.38
C GLN A 666 17.23 -15.11 6.04
N GLU A 667 16.37 -14.55 5.20
CA GLU A 667 16.40 -13.15 4.78
C GLU A 667 16.14 -12.21 5.95
N TYR A 668 15.24 -12.57 6.88
CA TYR A 668 15.04 -11.82 8.13
C TYR A 668 16.35 -11.74 8.93
N ARG A 669 17.04 -12.87 9.12
CA ARG A 669 18.28 -12.96 9.90
C ARG A 669 19.44 -12.23 9.21
N TYR A 670 19.51 -12.33 7.88
CA TYR A 670 20.45 -11.56 7.07
C TYR A 670 20.24 -10.05 7.26
N LEU A 671 19.00 -9.57 7.06
CA LEU A 671 18.70 -8.13 7.14
C LEU A 671 18.92 -7.57 8.54
N GLU A 672 18.68 -8.36 9.60
CA GLU A 672 18.97 -7.91 10.96
C GLU A 672 20.49 -7.83 11.23
N ALA A 673 21.26 -8.85 10.82
CA ALA A 673 22.73 -8.81 10.88
C ALA A 673 23.31 -7.67 10.03
N GLN A 674 22.70 -7.37 8.87
CA GLN A 674 23.05 -6.23 8.04
C GLN A 674 22.80 -4.91 8.80
N ASN A 675 21.58 -4.67 9.29
CA ASN A 675 21.22 -3.45 10.03
C ASN A 675 22.10 -3.23 11.27
N GLU A 676 22.43 -4.30 12.01
CA GLU A 676 23.24 -4.19 13.23
C GLU A 676 24.72 -3.92 12.92
N HIS A 677 25.30 -4.65 11.95
CA HIS A 677 26.75 -4.69 11.76
C HIS A 677 27.24 -3.81 10.60
N PHE A 678 26.49 -3.69 9.51
CA PHE A 678 26.88 -3.04 8.25
C PHE A 678 26.08 -1.76 7.99
N GLY A 679 26.77 -0.61 7.94
CA GLY A 679 26.18 0.69 7.62
C GLY A 679 26.57 1.20 6.23
N PHE A 680 26.71 0.28 5.26
CA PHE A 680 27.23 0.54 3.91
C PHE A 680 26.11 0.46 2.88
N TYR A 681 26.01 1.47 2.02
CA TYR A 681 25.03 1.53 0.92
C TYR A 681 25.66 2.15 -0.31
N ASN A 682 25.21 1.74 -1.50
CA ASN A 682 25.52 2.43 -2.75
C ASN A 682 24.37 3.33 -3.20
N PHE A 683 24.72 4.37 -3.94
CA PHE A 683 23.79 5.15 -4.75
C PHE A 683 24.52 5.65 -6.00
N PHE A 684 23.77 6.20 -6.94
CA PHE A 684 24.28 6.76 -8.18
C PHE A 684 23.77 8.21 -8.29
N LEU A 685 24.59 9.10 -8.81
CA LEU A 685 24.11 10.38 -9.32
C LEU A 685 23.94 10.27 -10.83
N VAL A 686 22.72 10.47 -11.30
CA VAL A 686 22.38 10.44 -12.72
C VAL A 686 22.36 11.87 -13.25
N THR A 687 22.93 12.07 -14.44
CA THR A 687 22.80 13.30 -15.21
C THR A 687 22.04 13.03 -16.50
N THR A 688 21.09 13.90 -16.85
CA THR A 688 20.25 13.78 -18.05
C THR A 688 20.27 15.05 -18.89
N GLU A 689 19.96 14.92 -20.18
CA GLU A 689 19.73 16.07 -21.10
C GLU A 689 20.85 17.14 -21.07
N LEU A 690 22.12 16.72 -20.96
CA LEU A 690 23.26 17.61 -20.78
C LEU A 690 24.17 17.64 -22.01
N GLU A 691 24.63 18.82 -22.42
CA GLU A 691 25.78 18.94 -23.31
C GLU A 691 27.10 18.64 -22.56
N TYR A 692 27.40 17.35 -22.39
CA TYR A 692 28.62 16.85 -21.74
C TYR A 692 29.92 17.51 -22.25
N PRO A 693 30.15 17.74 -23.57
CA PRO A 693 31.39 18.34 -24.05
C PRO A 693 31.63 19.76 -23.54
N LEU A 694 30.58 20.56 -23.30
CA LEU A 694 30.71 21.92 -22.78
C LEU A 694 30.83 21.94 -21.25
N ASN A 695 30.05 21.10 -20.57
CA ASN A 695 29.85 21.15 -19.13
C ASN A 695 30.82 20.30 -18.30
N GLN A 696 31.91 19.80 -18.90
CA GLN A 696 32.93 18.99 -18.22
C GLN A 696 33.41 19.58 -16.87
N PRO A 697 33.76 20.89 -16.75
CA PRO A 697 34.22 21.44 -15.47
C PRO A 697 33.15 21.42 -14.37
N LEU A 698 31.88 21.60 -14.76
CA LEU A 698 30.74 21.58 -13.84
C LEU A 698 30.48 20.16 -13.31
N LEU A 699 30.72 19.13 -14.12
CA LEU A 699 30.67 17.73 -13.68
C LEU A 699 31.77 17.40 -12.66
N TYR A 700 33.00 17.91 -12.87
CA TYR A 700 34.08 17.78 -11.88
C TYR A 700 33.78 18.53 -10.57
N GLU A 701 33.16 19.72 -10.65
CA GLU A 701 32.71 20.48 -9.47
C GLU A 701 31.61 19.72 -8.72
N TYR A 702 30.60 19.22 -9.44
CA TYR A 702 29.50 18.44 -8.89
C TYR A 702 29.98 17.17 -8.19
N HIS A 703 30.81 16.34 -8.87
CA HIS A 703 31.44 15.17 -8.26
C HIS A 703 32.20 15.56 -6.99
N ARG A 704 33.07 16.57 -7.05
CA ARG A 704 33.84 17.05 -5.88
C ARG A 704 32.95 17.54 -4.73
N SER A 705 31.79 18.15 -5.02
CA SER A 705 30.92 18.73 -3.98
C SER A 705 30.42 17.69 -2.96
N LEU A 706 30.30 16.42 -3.36
CA LEU A 706 29.90 15.32 -2.46
C LEU A 706 30.97 14.97 -1.43
N SER A 707 32.22 15.38 -1.62
CA SER A 707 33.28 15.22 -0.59
C SER A 707 32.99 16.01 0.69
N ASN A 708 32.07 16.98 0.65
CA ASN A 708 31.60 17.70 1.84
C ASN A 708 30.65 16.87 2.71
N VAL A 709 29.98 15.84 2.15
CA VAL A 709 29.04 14.99 2.90
C VAL A 709 29.83 14.01 3.77
N ALA A 710 29.61 14.07 5.09
CA ALA A 710 30.41 13.33 6.07
C ALA A 710 30.32 11.80 5.93
N HIS A 711 29.17 11.30 5.45
CA HIS A 711 28.87 9.88 5.30
C HIS A 711 29.23 9.28 3.94
N VAL A 712 29.66 10.08 2.95
CA VAL A 712 30.17 9.54 1.68
C VAL A 712 31.55 8.93 1.91
N LEU A 713 31.80 7.77 1.30
CA LEU A 713 33.09 7.10 1.34
C LEU A 713 34.14 7.95 0.63
N LYS A 714 35.29 8.12 1.28
CA LYS A 714 36.44 8.87 0.78
C LYS A 714 37.62 7.92 0.68
N ASP A 715 38.44 8.15 -0.33
CA ASP A 715 39.74 7.50 -0.49
C ASP A 715 40.69 7.90 0.66
N SER A 716 41.76 7.13 0.84
CA SER A 716 42.92 7.37 1.70
C SER A 716 43.41 8.83 1.70
N ASN A 717 43.38 9.48 0.54
CA ASN A 717 43.79 10.88 0.35
C ASN A 717 42.76 11.92 0.85
N GLY A 718 41.63 11.50 1.42
CA GLY A 718 40.53 12.36 1.87
C GLY A 718 39.63 12.89 0.74
N GLY A 719 39.98 12.62 -0.52
CA GLY A 719 39.16 12.90 -1.70
C GLY A 719 38.15 11.78 -2.00
N LEU A 720 37.40 11.96 -3.09
CA LEU A 720 36.57 10.89 -3.67
C LEU A 720 37.41 10.06 -4.63
N ASN A 721 37.10 8.76 -4.76
CA ASN A 721 37.77 7.89 -5.71
C ASN A 721 37.52 8.39 -7.16
N MET A 722 38.59 8.65 -7.90
CA MET A 722 38.48 9.11 -9.29
C MET A 722 38.36 7.96 -10.29
N ASN A 723 38.75 6.73 -9.90
CA ASN A 723 38.60 5.54 -10.75
C ASN A 723 37.13 5.16 -10.97
N ASP A 724 36.24 5.60 -10.06
CA ASP A 724 34.79 5.42 -10.13
C ASP A 724 34.13 6.47 -11.06
N PHE A 725 34.83 7.54 -11.44
CA PHE A 725 34.30 8.62 -12.26
C PHE A 725 34.69 8.48 -13.73
N TRP A 726 33.74 8.08 -14.57
CA TRP A 726 33.98 7.81 -16.00
C TRP A 726 34.66 8.94 -16.77
N LEU A 727 34.37 10.21 -16.46
CA LEU A 727 34.97 11.35 -17.17
C LEU A 727 36.44 11.59 -16.77
N ALA A 728 36.84 11.19 -15.56
CA ALA A 728 38.25 11.17 -15.15
C ALA A 728 38.98 10.04 -15.87
N ASN A 729 38.46 8.81 -15.79
CA ASN A 729 38.96 7.65 -16.53
C ASN A 729 39.13 7.91 -18.03
N PHE A 730 38.12 8.48 -18.68
CA PHE A 730 38.13 8.82 -20.10
C PHE A 730 39.15 9.92 -20.44
N ARG A 731 39.28 10.94 -19.59
CA ARG A 731 40.31 11.97 -19.75
C ARG A 731 41.70 11.37 -19.63
N ASP A 732 41.94 10.52 -18.63
CA ASP A 732 43.26 9.99 -18.33
C ASP A 732 43.72 9.03 -19.43
N PHE A 733 42.82 8.19 -19.98
CA PHE A 733 43.07 7.43 -21.21
C PHE A 733 43.52 8.30 -22.40
N LEU A 734 42.92 9.49 -22.58
CA LEU A 734 43.32 10.42 -23.64
C LEU A 734 44.63 11.16 -23.34
N VAL A 735 45.01 11.33 -22.07
CA VAL A 735 46.32 11.86 -21.67
C VAL A 735 47.41 10.82 -21.96
N ASP A 736 47.20 9.55 -21.61
CA ASP A 736 48.12 8.45 -21.89
C ASP A 736 48.38 8.34 -23.42
N LEU A 737 47.33 8.41 -24.24
CA LEU A 737 47.46 8.40 -25.71
C LEU A 737 48.18 9.65 -26.26
N GLN A 738 47.99 10.82 -25.65
CA GLN A 738 48.68 12.05 -26.04
C GLN A 738 50.18 11.96 -25.72
N GLU A 739 50.55 11.38 -24.58
CA GLU A 739 51.94 11.23 -24.16
C GLU A 739 52.69 10.20 -25.03
N GLU A 740 52.06 9.05 -25.33
CA GLU A 740 52.53 8.08 -26.32
C GLU A 740 52.78 8.70 -27.71
N PHE A 741 51.85 9.53 -28.18
CA PHE A 741 51.99 10.24 -29.44
C PHE A 741 53.16 11.22 -29.41
N ASP A 742 53.29 12.05 -28.37
CA ASP A 742 54.36 13.03 -28.27
C ASP A 742 55.75 12.36 -28.13
N GLN A 743 55.85 11.21 -27.46
CA GLN A 743 57.07 10.37 -27.47
C GLN A 743 57.40 9.83 -28.87
N ASN A 744 56.44 9.20 -29.55
CA ASN A 744 56.65 8.65 -30.91
C ASN A 744 56.97 9.74 -31.94
N LYS A 745 56.40 10.94 -31.77
CA LYS A 745 56.69 12.15 -32.56
C LYS A 745 58.11 12.66 -32.33
N ASN A 746 58.58 12.72 -31.09
CA ASN A 746 59.97 13.08 -30.77
C ASN A 746 60.98 12.07 -31.36
N ASN A 747 60.60 10.79 -31.41
CA ASN A 747 61.39 9.72 -32.02
C ASN A 747 61.28 9.65 -33.56
N ASN A 748 60.58 10.59 -34.21
CA ASN A 748 60.32 10.64 -35.65
C ASN A 748 59.59 9.40 -36.23
N CYS A 749 58.84 8.65 -35.41
CA CYS A 749 58.03 7.51 -35.85
C CYS A 749 56.73 7.92 -36.58
N VAL A 750 56.44 9.23 -36.66
CA VAL A 750 55.20 9.81 -37.23
C VAL A 750 55.52 11.00 -38.13
N SER A 751 54.90 11.05 -39.31
CA SER A 751 54.99 12.18 -40.25
C SER A 751 53.84 13.19 -40.10
N LYS A 752 54.11 14.45 -40.45
CA LYS A 752 53.10 15.54 -40.53
C LYS A 752 51.93 15.24 -41.47
N ASP A 753 52.14 14.37 -42.48
CA ASP A 753 51.10 13.95 -43.43
C ASP A 753 50.12 12.89 -42.86
N GLY A 754 50.21 12.58 -41.57
CA GLY A 754 49.42 11.54 -40.90
C GLY A 754 49.82 10.12 -41.29
N LYS A 755 51.08 9.91 -41.72
CA LYS A 755 51.66 8.58 -41.97
C LYS A 755 52.48 8.13 -40.77
N TRP A 756 52.30 6.90 -40.33
CA TRP A 756 53.15 6.25 -39.32
C TRP A 756 54.16 5.30 -39.98
N PHE A 757 55.32 5.14 -39.36
CA PHE A 757 56.32 4.16 -39.77
C PHE A 757 56.13 2.83 -39.01
N ALA A 758 56.77 1.75 -39.49
CA ALA A 758 56.65 0.42 -38.87
C ALA A 758 57.02 0.40 -37.37
N ASN A 759 57.88 1.33 -36.93
CA ASN A 759 58.35 1.46 -35.55
C ASN A 759 57.38 2.21 -34.60
N ALA A 760 56.26 2.76 -35.10
CA ALA A 760 55.28 3.45 -34.24
C ALA A 760 54.49 2.47 -33.35
N THR A 761 54.20 2.86 -32.10
CA THR A 761 53.32 2.08 -31.21
C THR A 761 51.87 2.11 -31.70
N GLU A 762 51.07 1.07 -31.41
CA GLU A 762 49.66 1.04 -31.81
C GLU A 762 48.84 2.16 -31.13
N LYS A 763 49.16 2.47 -29.87
CA LYS A 763 48.64 3.66 -29.18
C LYS A 763 48.95 4.96 -29.92
N ALA A 764 50.17 5.16 -30.42
CA ALA A 764 50.49 6.35 -31.21
C ALA A 764 49.71 6.40 -32.54
N VAL A 765 49.45 5.26 -33.18
CA VAL A 765 48.57 5.18 -34.37
C VAL A 765 47.14 5.54 -34.02
N LEU A 766 46.60 5.01 -32.91
CA LEU A 766 45.27 5.38 -32.43
C LEU A 766 45.17 6.88 -32.08
N ALA A 767 46.19 7.43 -31.43
CA ALA A 767 46.29 8.85 -31.14
C ALA A 767 46.32 9.72 -32.41
N ILE A 768 47.01 9.29 -33.48
CA ILE A 768 46.96 9.96 -34.80
C ILE A 768 45.52 9.93 -35.35
N LYS A 769 44.85 8.77 -35.34
CA LYS A 769 43.46 8.64 -35.79
C LYS A 769 42.54 9.59 -35.02
N LEU A 770 42.68 9.70 -33.69
CA LEU A 770 41.93 10.63 -32.83
C LEU A 770 42.27 12.12 -33.08
N LEU A 771 43.55 12.47 -33.22
CA LEU A 771 43.99 13.84 -33.46
C LEU A 771 43.57 14.37 -34.84
N ALA A 772 43.38 13.47 -35.82
CA ALA A 772 42.86 13.81 -37.14
C ALA A 772 41.33 14.07 -37.15
N GLN A 773 40.57 13.73 -36.09
CA GLN A 773 39.11 13.91 -36.08
C GLN A 773 38.71 15.38 -35.90
N THR A 774 37.83 15.86 -36.77
CA THR A 774 37.25 17.21 -36.68
C THR A 774 36.03 17.27 -35.75
N GLY A 775 35.31 16.15 -35.59
CA GLY A 775 34.02 16.07 -34.92
C GLY A 775 32.79 16.39 -35.79
N VAL A 776 33.00 16.75 -37.06
CA VAL A 776 31.94 17.07 -38.03
C VAL A 776 31.66 15.86 -38.93
N VAL A 777 30.39 15.51 -39.15
CA VAL A 777 30.02 14.29 -39.91
C VAL A 777 30.35 14.40 -41.40
N GLU A 778 30.18 15.59 -41.98
CA GLU A 778 30.46 15.88 -43.40
C GLU A 778 31.96 15.84 -43.74
N PHE A 779 32.81 16.36 -42.84
CA PHE A 779 34.25 16.48 -43.01
C PHE A 779 34.98 15.82 -41.83
N PRO A 780 34.92 14.48 -41.67
CA PRO A 780 35.30 13.82 -40.43
C PRO A 780 36.79 13.91 -40.08
N VAL A 781 37.66 14.02 -41.10
CA VAL A 781 39.11 13.91 -40.96
C VAL A 781 39.83 15.12 -41.55
N ASP A 782 40.73 15.72 -40.79
CA ASP A 782 41.66 16.76 -41.25
C ASP A 782 43.08 16.45 -40.75
N LYS A 783 43.98 16.12 -41.70
CA LYS A 783 45.36 15.74 -41.40
C LYS A 783 46.21 16.90 -40.90
N SER A 784 45.86 18.15 -41.24
CA SER A 784 46.62 19.33 -40.81
C SER A 784 46.57 19.53 -39.30
N GLN A 785 45.51 19.02 -38.65
CA GLN A 785 45.29 19.17 -37.21
C GLN A 785 46.17 18.24 -36.37
N ILE A 786 46.74 17.16 -36.92
CA ILE A 786 47.43 16.10 -36.15
C ILE A 786 48.57 16.64 -35.27
N PHE A 787 49.32 17.64 -35.75
CA PHE A 787 50.47 18.20 -35.03
C PHE A 787 50.15 19.47 -34.23
N SER A 788 48.98 20.09 -34.45
CA SER A 788 48.56 21.35 -33.81
C SER A 788 47.46 21.18 -32.76
N LYS A 789 46.64 20.14 -32.90
CA LYS A 789 45.58 19.76 -31.95
C LYS A 789 46.19 19.00 -30.77
N LYS A 790 45.51 19.04 -29.62
CA LYS A 790 45.74 18.15 -28.48
C LYS A 790 44.43 17.48 -28.08
N LEU A 791 44.49 16.25 -27.58
CA LEU A 791 43.31 15.51 -27.12
C LEU A 791 42.68 16.13 -25.85
N VAL A 792 43.53 16.65 -24.95
CA VAL A 792 43.14 17.30 -23.69
C VAL A 792 43.87 18.64 -23.55
N VAL A 793 43.14 19.68 -23.15
CA VAL A 793 43.67 21.05 -22.93
C VAL A 793 43.11 21.58 -21.60
N ASN A 794 43.99 22.03 -20.69
CA ASN A 794 43.62 22.54 -19.36
C ASN A 794 42.68 21.58 -18.57
N ASN A 795 42.97 20.27 -18.60
CA ASN A 795 42.17 19.18 -18.01
C ASN A 795 40.75 19.02 -18.57
N VAL A 796 40.46 19.62 -19.74
CA VAL A 796 39.19 19.47 -20.48
C VAL A 796 39.47 18.74 -21.79
N ILE A 797 38.68 17.72 -22.09
CA ILE A 797 38.76 16.95 -23.35
C ILE A 797 38.28 17.84 -24.51
N ASP A 798 38.90 17.74 -25.70
CA ASP A 798 38.46 18.52 -26.87
C ASP A 798 36.95 18.40 -27.11
N ARG A 799 36.29 19.55 -27.11
CA ARG A 799 34.83 19.66 -27.18
C ARG A 799 34.28 19.25 -28.54
N LYS A 800 35.07 19.41 -29.61
CA LYS A 800 34.62 19.15 -30.99
C LYS A 800 34.51 17.66 -31.27
N ALA A 801 35.55 16.90 -30.95
CA ALA A 801 35.64 15.47 -31.26
C ALA A 801 35.30 14.53 -30.07
N PHE A 802 34.80 15.07 -28.94
CA PHE A 802 34.43 14.33 -27.72
C PHE A 802 33.69 13.00 -28.00
N TYR A 803 32.65 13.00 -28.84
CA TYR A 803 31.87 11.80 -29.14
C TYR A 803 32.52 10.84 -30.14
N ASN A 804 33.55 11.25 -30.89
CA ASN A 804 34.41 10.32 -31.62
C ASN A 804 35.39 9.65 -30.63
N TYR A 805 35.89 10.40 -29.66
CA TYR A 805 36.83 9.90 -28.64
C TYR A 805 36.13 8.91 -27.70
N LEU A 806 34.84 9.14 -27.39
CA LEU A 806 34.02 8.25 -26.58
C LEU A 806 33.85 6.86 -27.20
N SER A 807 33.60 6.78 -28.52
CA SER A 807 33.51 5.53 -29.28
C SER A 807 34.76 4.64 -29.16
N VAL A 808 35.92 5.28 -28.99
CA VAL A 808 37.20 4.60 -28.84
C VAL A 808 37.39 4.13 -27.41
N TRP A 809 37.20 5.02 -26.42
CA TRP A 809 37.45 4.69 -25.02
C TRP A 809 36.60 3.51 -24.53
N SER A 810 35.32 3.43 -24.90
CA SER A 810 34.40 2.36 -24.49
C SER A 810 34.85 0.95 -24.88
N CYS A 811 35.67 0.82 -25.92
CA CYS A 811 36.12 -0.47 -26.47
C CYS A 811 37.62 -0.75 -26.26
N ASN A 812 38.46 0.29 -26.27
CA ASN A 812 39.92 0.14 -26.15
C ASN A 812 40.40 0.27 -24.69
N ASP A 813 39.53 0.70 -23.77
CA ASP A 813 39.72 0.59 -22.32
C ASP A 813 38.46 0.03 -21.63
N GLN A 814 38.06 -1.16 -22.08
CA GLN A 814 36.82 -1.80 -21.63
C GLN A 814 36.81 -2.13 -20.12
N MET A 815 37.98 -2.24 -19.47
CA MET A 815 38.07 -2.45 -18.02
C MET A 815 37.88 -1.14 -17.24
N SER A 816 38.41 -0.02 -17.74
CA SER A 816 38.11 1.31 -17.19
C SER A 816 36.65 1.74 -17.43
N TYR A 817 36.07 1.35 -18.57
CA TYR A 817 34.66 1.57 -18.89
C TYR A 817 33.72 0.77 -17.98
N SER A 818 33.97 -0.52 -17.78
CA SER A 818 33.12 -1.40 -16.95
C SER A 818 33.25 -1.09 -15.45
N SER A 819 34.45 -0.79 -14.96
CA SER A 819 34.68 -0.41 -13.55
C SER A 819 34.03 0.91 -13.16
N ALA A 820 34.00 1.91 -14.06
CA ALA A 820 33.31 3.18 -13.81
C ALA A 820 31.78 3.05 -13.67
N ARG A 821 31.19 1.91 -14.05
CA ARG A 821 29.74 1.58 -13.92
C ARG A 821 28.80 2.67 -14.45
N ALA A 822 29.24 3.46 -15.41
CA ALA A 822 28.58 4.71 -15.77
C ALA A 822 27.35 4.58 -16.67
N ASN A 823 27.07 3.37 -17.15
CA ASN A 823 25.89 3.00 -17.96
C ASN A 823 25.52 4.07 -19.00
N LEU A 824 26.49 4.40 -19.86
CA LEU A 824 26.35 5.48 -20.84
C LEU A 824 25.29 5.11 -21.87
N TRP A 825 24.22 5.92 -21.97
CA TRP A 825 23.11 5.69 -22.88
C TRP A 825 22.78 6.92 -23.74
N PRO A 826 22.58 6.79 -25.06
CA PRO A 826 22.70 5.56 -25.87
C PRO A 826 24.11 4.95 -25.82
N LYS A 827 24.22 3.62 -25.98
CA LYS A 827 25.52 2.93 -25.89
C LYS A 827 26.49 3.51 -26.94
N PRO A 828 27.74 3.87 -26.57
CA PRO A 828 28.73 4.35 -27.52
C PRO A 828 28.95 3.37 -28.69
N PHE A 829 29.25 3.90 -29.88
CA PHE A 829 29.59 3.05 -31.02
C PHE A 829 30.91 2.33 -30.76
N GLN A 830 30.97 1.04 -31.11
CA GLN A 830 32.19 0.26 -30.97
C GLN A 830 33.17 0.55 -32.10
N TYR A 831 34.43 0.85 -31.74
CA TYR A 831 35.54 0.98 -32.69
C TYR A 831 36.82 0.41 -32.10
N TYR A 832 37.40 -0.58 -32.78
CA TYR A 832 38.73 -1.13 -32.49
C TYR A 832 39.70 -0.62 -33.56
N SER A 833 40.91 -0.22 -33.18
CA SER A 833 41.92 0.26 -34.12
C SER A 833 43.03 -0.75 -34.31
N SER A 834 43.20 -1.26 -35.53
CA SER A 834 44.43 -1.98 -35.92
C SER A 834 45.45 -1.03 -36.55
N LYS A 835 46.74 -1.23 -36.23
CA LYS A 835 47.89 -0.59 -36.89
C LYS A 835 48.01 -0.90 -38.39
N SER A 836 47.40 -1.98 -38.85
CA SER A 836 47.35 -2.37 -40.27
C SER A 836 46.37 -1.52 -41.11
N GLU A 837 45.39 -0.90 -40.46
CA GLU A 837 44.32 -0.14 -41.10
C GLU A 837 44.71 1.34 -41.24
N ASN A 838 44.88 1.79 -42.49
CA ASN A 838 45.21 3.18 -42.83
C ASN A 838 43.99 4.13 -42.89
N ASP A 839 42.76 3.66 -42.61
CA ASP A 839 41.61 4.57 -42.48
C ASP A 839 41.76 5.40 -41.19
N LEU A 840 41.44 6.68 -41.32
CA LEU A 840 41.45 7.65 -40.23
C LEU A 840 40.02 7.91 -39.72
N LYS A 841 38.97 7.44 -40.37
CA LYS A 841 37.58 7.76 -40.01
C LYS A 841 37.12 7.00 -38.76
N ILE A 842 36.77 7.72 -37.70
CA ILE A 842 36.19 7.14 -36.48
C ILE A 842 34.69 7.45 -36.42
N PRO A 843 33.80 6.47 -36.18
CA PRO A 843 32.36 6.71 -36.04
C PRO A 843 32.07 7.59 -34.82
N LYS A 844 31.27 8.65 -35.03
CA LYS A 844 30.85 9.58 -33.98
C LYS A 844 29.68 8.98 -33.20
N SER A 845 29.85 8.73 -31.90
CA SER A 845 28.77 8.30 -31.02
C SER A 845 27.63 9.32 -30.95
N GLN A 846 26.42 8.83 -30.66
CA GLN A 846 25.28 9.71 -30.39
C GLN A 846 25.51 10.52 -29.11
N PRO A 847 24.91 11.71 -28.97
CA PRO A 847 24.94 12.47 -27.72
C PRO A 847 24.37 11.64 -26.57
N LEU A 848 25.02 11.68 -25.41
CA LEU A 848 24.56 10.97 -24.23
C LEU A 848 23.30 11.64 -23.67
N VAL A 849 22.24 10.84 -23.48
CA VAL A 849 20.99 11.27 -22.85
C VAL A 849 21.01 10.95 -21.36
N TYR A 850 21.71 9.87 -20.97
CA TYR A 850 21.85 9.40 -19.59
C TYR A 850 23.30 8.97 -19.34
N ALA A 851 23.83 9.37 -18.19
CA ALA A 851 25.05 8.84 -17.61
C ALA A 851 24.91 8.83 -16.09
N GLN A 852 25.50 7.83 -15.43
CA GLN A 852 25.50 7.72 -13.96
C GLN A 852 26.92 7.74 -13.39
N MET A 853 27.02 8.11 -12.11
CA MET A 853 28.27 8.14 -11.33
C MET A 853 28.03 7.39 -10.01
N PRO A 854 28.73 6.27 -9.74
CA PRO A 854 28.55 5.51 -8.49
C PRO A 854 29.16 6.24 -7.29
N PHE A 855 28.48 6.14 -6.15
CA PHE A 855 28.95 6.62 -4.85
C PHE A 855 28.59 5.62 -3.75
N TYR A 856 29.41 5.60 -2.71
CA TYR A 856 29.23 4.73 -1.56
C TYR A 856 29.05 5.55 -0.28
N LEU A 857 28.20 5.08 0.62
CA LEU A 857 27.88 5.65 1.91
C LEU A 857 28.36 4.72 3.02
N LYS A 858 28.78 5.28 4.16
CA LYS A 858 29.29 4.54 5.30
C LYS A 858 28.78 5.04 6.66
N ASN A 859 28.83 4.15 7.64
CA ASN A 859 28.44 4.38 9.04
C ASN A 859 26.97 4.83 9.22
N LEU A 860 26.10 4.46 8.28
CA LEU A 860 24.66 4.73 8.32
C LEU A 860 23.90 3.55 8.95
N LYS A 861 23.77 3.54 10.28
CA LYS A 861 23.03 2.48 11.02
C LYS A 861 21.65 2.89 11.53
N SER A 862 21.33 4.19 11.50
CA SER A 862 20.07 4.73 12.04
C SER A 862 19.32 5.47 10.94
N THR A 863 18.01 5.22 10.84
CA THR A 863 17.10 5.88 9.89
C THR A 863 17.20 7.40 9.94
N SER A 864 17.33 8.01 11.12
CA SER A 864 17.49 9.47 11.25
C SER A 864 18.74 9.99 10.52
N LYS A 865 19.90 9.35 10.71
CA LYS A 865 21.16 9.72 10.02
C LYS A 865 21.11 9.46 8.51
N ILE A 866 20.42 8.40 8.10
CA ILE A 866 20.15 8.11 6.68
C ILE A 866 19.35 9.28 6.08
N VAL A 867 18.20 9.62 6.65
CA VAL A 867 17.32 10.67 6.13
C VAL A 867 18.04 12.04 6.10
N GLU A 868 18.83 12.38 7.13
CA GLU A 868 19.66 13.59 7.14
C GLU A 868 20.70 13.60 6.00
N THR A 869 21.42 12.48 5.79
CA THR A 869 22.43 12.36 4.73
C THR A 869 21.80 12.45 3.34
N LEU A 870 20.67 11.77 3.11
CA LEU A 870 19.95 11.83 1.84
C LEU A 870 19.40 13.23 1.56
N LYS A 871 18.97 13.96 2.61
CA LYS A 871 18.54 15.35 2.50
C LYS A 871 19.68 16.25 2.02
N GLN A 872 20.88 16.13 2.60
CA GLN A 872 22.06 16.89 2.17
C GLN A 872 22.43 16.59 0.70
N ILE A 873 22.41 15.32 0.29
CA ILE A 873 22.70 14.94 -1.11
C ILE A 873 21.64 15.51 -2.06
N LYS A 874 20.36 15.51 -1.66
CA LYS A 874 19.26 16.09 -2.45
C LYS A 874 19.36 17.62 -2.55
N GLU A 875 19.72 18.31 -1.47
CA GLU A 875 19.96 19.76 -1.48
C GLU A 875 21.14 20.13 -2.41
N ILE A 876 22.21 19.32 -2.46
CA ILE A 876 23.30 19.47 -3.44
C ILE A 876 22.78 19.26 -4.86
N SER A 877 22.10 18.14 -5.13
CA SER A 877 21.47 17.82 -6.42
C SER A 877 20.59 18.97 -6.94
N ASP A 878 19.69 19.48 -6.10
CA ASP A 878 18.79 20.59 -6.41
C ASP A 878 19.55 21.91 -6.63
N SER A 879 20.64 22.15 -5.89
CA SER A 879 21.51 23.32 -6.14
C SER A 879 22.20 23.27 -7.50
N TYR A 880 22.53 22.09 -8.04
CA TYR A 880 23.12 21.97 -9.38
C TYR A 880 22.04 21.92 -10.50
N ASN A 881 20.85 21.39 -10.22
CA ASN A 881 19.67 21.53 -11.09
C ASN A 881 19.37 23.01 -11.39
N ASN A 882 19.37 23.84 -10.35
CA ASN A 882 19.17 25.30 -10.47
C ASN A 882 20.31 26.02 -11.22
N ARG A 883 21.48 25.38 -11.41
CA ARG A 883 22.60 25.89 -12.22
C ARG A 883 22.56 25.38 -13.68
N GLY A 884 21.55 24.61 -14.07
CA GLY A 884 21.40 24.06 -15.42
C GLY A 884 21.99 22.66 -15.61
N LEU A 885 22.57 22.03 -14.58
CA LEU A 885 22.96 20.63 -14.61
C LEU A 885 21.77 19.76 -14.20
N LYS A 886 20.96 19.30 -15.17
CA LYS A 886 19.86 18.35 -14.91
C LYS A 886 20.42 17.04 -14.34
N ASN A 887 20.07 16.76 -13.09
CA ASN A 887 20.60 15.65 -12.31
C ASN A 887 19.61 15.18 -11.22
N TYR A 888 19.72 13.91 -10.81
CA TYR A 888 19.00 13.37 -9.66
C TYR A 888 19.73 12.18 -9.04
N PRO A 889 19.62 11.98 -7.71
CA PRO A 889 20.13 10.79 -7.05
C PRO A 889 19.20 9.59 -7.28
N VAL A 890 19.81 8.45 -7.63
CA VAL A 890 19.15 7.14 -7.79
C VAL A 890 19.85 6.15 -6.86
N GLY A 891 19.13 5.19 -6.30
CA GLY A 891 19.74 4.17 -5.46
C GLY A 891 18.71 3.57 -4.51
N LEU A 892 18.99 2.34 -4.05
CA LEU A 892 18.05 1.61 -3.21
C LEU A 892 17.72 2.36 -1.92
N ILE A 893 18.74 3.02 -1.34
CA ILE A 893 18.58 3.87 -0.16
C ILE A 893 17.68 5.09 -0.44
N PHE A 894 17.72 5.67 -1.65
CA PHE A 894 16.80 6.74 -2.03
C PHE A 894 15.38 6.18 -2.24
N ALA A 895 15.21 5.07 -2.94
CA ALA A 895 13.91 4.44 -3.16
C ALA A 895 13.18 4.12 -1.82
N TYR A 896 13.89 3.56 -0.83
CA TYR A 896 13.29 3.24 0.47
C TYR A 896 13.03 4.47 1.35
N PHE A 897 13.90 5.48 1.33
CA PHE A 897 13.87 6.56 2.33
C PHE A 897 13.41 7.94 1.83
N ASN A 898 13.31 8.18 0.52
CA ASN A 898 12.87 9.47 -0.07
C ASN A 898 11.48 9.91 0.45
N GLN A 899 10.58 8.96 0.72
CA GLN A 899 9.27 9.21 1.33
C GLN A 899 9.31 9.87 2.71
N PHE A 900 10.36 9.63 3.52
CA PHE A 900 10.48 10.22 4.86
C PHE A 900 10.87 11.70 4.81
N LEU A 901 11.52 12.17 3.73
CA LEU A 901 11.88 13.58 3.53
C LEU A 901 10.67 14.53 3.48
N ALA A 902 9.49 13.99 3.18
CA ALA A 902 8.22 14.73 3.13
C ALA A 902 7.24 14.36 4.26
N LEU A 903 7.52 13.30 5.03
CA LEU A 903 6.52 12.66 5.89
C LEU A 903 5.96 13.61 6.96
N ASP A 904 6.77 14.43 7.62
CA ASP A 904 6.32 15.30 8.72
C ASP A 904 5.29 16.33 8.28
N ARG A 905 5.59 17.01 7.16
CA ARG A 905 4.71 18.00 6.54
C ARG A 905 3.40 17.34 6.11
N LEU A 906 3.47 16.10 5.64
CA LEU A 906 2.33 15.33 5.19
C LEU A 906 1.46 14.81 6.34
N LEU A 907 2.05 14.31 7.43
CA LEU A 907 1.33 13.86 8.63
C LEU A 907 0.60 15.03 9.30
N LEU A 908 1.24 16.20 9.39
CA LEU A 908 0.61 17.41 9.91
C LEU A 908 -0.56 17.87 9.03
N ALA A 909 -0.37 17.88 7.70
CA ALA A 909 -1.43 18.19 6.75
C ALA A 909 -2.59 17.18 6.82
N GLN A 910 -2.30 15.88 6.87
CA GLN A 910 -3.27 14.80 7.01
C GLN A 910 -4.13 15.02 8.27
N LEU A 911 -3.51 15.23 9.43
CA LEU A 911 -4.21 15.46 10.70
C LEU A 911 -5.09 16.72 10.63
N ALA A 912 -4.57 17.84 10.11
CA ALA A 912 -5.33 19.07 9.97
C ALA A 912 -6.56 18.90 9.05
N ILE A 913 -6.39 18.26 7.88
CA ILE A 913 -7.48 18.01 6.94
C ILE A 913 -8.52 17.05 7.55
N THR A 914 -8.09 15.99 8.25
CA THR A 914 -8.99 15.08 8.97
C THR A 914 -9.85 15.81 10.00
N PHE A 915 -9.28 16.72 10.81
CA PHE A 915 -10.05 17.52 11.75
C PHE A 915 -11.07 18.44 11.08
N ILE A 916 -10.69 19.13 9.99
CA ILE A 916 -11.57 20.04 9.24
C ILE A 916 -12.74 19.26 8.62
N VAL A 917 -12.44 18.16 7.90
CA VAL A 917 -13.46 17.36 7.20
C VAL A 917 -14.37 16.63 8.18
N SER A 918 -13.83 16.06 9.26
CA SER A 918 -14.65 15.46 10.33
C SER A 918 -15.58 16.49 10.98
N SER A 919 -15.08 17.69 11.29
CA SER A 919 -15.90 18.79 11.83
C SER A 919 -17.03 19.19 10.88
N LEU A 920 -16.77 19.25 9.58
CA LEU A 920 -17.76 19.57 8.55
C LEU A 920 -18.83 18.47 8.41
N ILE A 921 -18.44 17.19 8.42
CA ILE A 921 -19.37 16.05 8.37
C ILE A 921 -20.26 16.01 9.62
N VAL A 922 -19.69 16.15 10.81
CA VAL A 922 -20.46 16.17 12.07
C VAL A 922 -21.33 17.44 12.17
N SER A 923 -20.92 18.54 11.54
CA SER A 923 -21.71 19.80 11.49
C SER A 923 -23.10 19.65 10.85
N MET A 924 -23.32 18.59 10.05
CA MET A 924 -24.63 18.28 9.46
C MET A 924 -25.69 17.85 10.50
N LEU A 925 -25.26 17.28 11.63
CA LEU A 925 -26.16 16.85 12.72
C LEU A 925 -25.96 17.62 14.02
N ILE A 926 -24.91 18.43 14.15
CA ILE A 926 -24.58 19.17 15.38
C ILE A 926 -24.05 20.55 15.00
N LYS A 927 -24.62 21.63 15.54
CA LYS A 927 -24.14 22.99 15.27
C LYS A 927 -22.65 23.15 15.61
N TRP A 928 -21.85 23.69 14.69
CA TRP A 928 -20.39 23.87 14.83
C TRP A 928 -19.98 24.46 16.19
N THR A 929 -20.67 25.51 16.66
CA THR A 929 -20.39 26.17 17.96
C THR A 929 -20.47 25.24 19.18
N LYS A 930 -21.08 24.05 19.04
CA LYS A 930 -21.20 23.03 20.09
C LYS A 930 -20.15 21.91 19.97
N LEU A 931 -19.32 21.90 18.93
CA LEU A 931 -18.32 20.85 18.67
C LEU A 931 -17.03 21.00 19.48
N TRP A 932 -16.69 22.20 19.95
CA TRP A 932 -15.38 22.50 20.56
C TRP A 932 -14.97 21.54 21.69
N CYS A 933 -15.89 21.14 22.58
CA CYS A 933 -15.64 20.14 23.62
C CYS A 933 -15.26 18.76 23.04
N SER A 934 -15.90 18.33 21.96
CA SER A 934 -15.58 17.07 21.27
C SER A 934 -14.23 17.17 20.57
N LEU A 935 -13.98 18.27 19.84
CA LEU A 935 -12.71 18.48 19.14
C LEU A 935 -11.52 18.52 20.11
N PHE A 936 -11.66 19.19 21.25
CA PHE A 936 -10.65 19.17 22.32
C PHE A 936 -10.46 17.76 22.89
N ALA A 937 -11.55 17.02 23.16
CA ALA A 937 -11.44 15.66 23.68
C ALA A 937 -10.83 14.66 22.67
N ILE A 938 -11.10 14.83 21.37
CA ILE A 938 -10.46 14.06 20.31
C ILE A 938 -8.97 14.41 20.25
N ALA A 939 -8.59 15.69 20.26
CA ALA A 939 -7.19 16.12 20.23
C ALA A 939 -6.39 15.59 21.44
N VAL A 940 -6.96 15.64 22.66
CA VAL A 940 -6.36 15.01 23.84
C VAL A 940 -6.26 13.49 23.67
N GLY A 941 -7.30 12.83 23.16
CA GLY A 941 -7.26 11.40 22.85
C GLY A 941 -6.14 11.02 21.88
N LEU A 942 -5.98 11.77 20.78
CA LEU A 942 -4.93 11.55 19.78
C LEU A 942 -3.52 11.70 20.35
N SER A 943 -3.32 12.52 21.37
CA SER A 943 -1.99 12.72 21.96
C SER A 943 -1.40 11.45 22.60
N LEU A 944 -2.22 10.42 22.85
CA LEU A 944 -1.76 9.07 23.22
C LEU A 944 -0.82 8.43 22.17
N MET A 945 -0.90 8.86 20.90
CA MET A 945 0.06 8.46 19.86
C MET A 945 1.50 8.88 20.18
N GLY A 946 1.71 9.90 21.03
CA GLY A 946 3.04 10.39 21.42
C GLY A 946 3.86 9.42 22.30
N PHE A 947 3.29 8.28 22.70
CA PHE A 947 4.04 7.15 23.29
C PHE A 947 4.77 6.28 22.26
N LEU A 948 4.38 6.38 20.99
CA LEU A 948 4.74 5.41 19.95
C LEU A 948 5.79 6.03 19.03
N ARG A 949 6.75 5.20 18.58
CA ARG A 949 7.79 5.63 17.64
C ARG A 949 7.15 6.06 16.32
N VAL A 950 7.69 7.10 15.69
CA VAL A 950 7.26 7.46 14.34
C VAL A 950 7.84 6.46 13.35
N ASN A 951 6.94 5.89 12.56
CA ASN A 951 7.25 4.94 11.51
C ASN A 951 6.39 5.28 10.28
N ALA A 952 6.66 4.60 9.17
CA ALA A 952 5.87 4.68 7.94
C ALA A 952 4.35 4.54 8.16
N LEU A 953 3.93 3.71 9.13
CA LEU A 953 2.53 3.45 9.45
C LEU A 953 1.82 4.60 10.18
N THR A 954 2.55 5.56 10.75
CA THR A 954 1.98 6.50 11.72
C THR A 954 0.81 7.32 11.14
N GLY A 955 0.83 7.63 9.83
CA GLY A 955 -0.30 8.28 9.16
C GLY A 955 -1.55 7.40 9.07
N THR A 956 -1.40 6.17 8.57
CA THR A 956 -2.50 5.20 8.44
C THR A 956 -3.06 4.76 9.79
N MET A 957 -2.20 4.46 10.76
CA MET A 957 -2.61 4.04 12.11
C MET A 957 -3.14 5.22 12.93
N GLY A 958 -2.61 6.43 12.73
CA GLY A 958 -3.17 7.67 13.29
C GLY A 958 -4.58 7.96 12.78
N ALA A 959 -4.86 7.69 11.50
CA ALA A 959 -6.21 7.78 10.94
C ALA A 959 -7.17 6.74 11.57
N PHE A 960 -6.72 5.49 11.75
CA PHE A 960 -7.49 4.48 12.48
C PHE A 960 -7.75 4.90 13.94
N HIS A 961 -6.72 5.39 14.64
CA HIS A 961 -6.81 5.89 16.02
C HIS A 961 -7.84 7.03 16.13
N PHE A 962 -7.80 7.99 15.19
CA PHE A 962 -8.79 9.04 15.07
C PHE A 962 -10.21 8.48 14.94
N ILE A 963 -10.44 7.50 14.06
CA ILE A 963 -11.76 6.89 13.85
C ILE A 963 -12.26 6.22 15.14
N VAL A 964 -11.42 5.42 15.82
CA VAL A 964 -11.81 4.68 17.03
C VAL A 964 -12.14 5.62 18.20
N ILE A 965 -11.46 6.76 18.32
CA ILE A 965 -11.74 7.78 19.36
C ILE A 965 -12.96 8.64 18.98
N SER A 966 -12.94 9.24 17.78
CA SER A 966 -13.97 10.20 17.34
C SER A 966 -15.36 9.56 17.23
N ARG A 967 -15.48 8.28 16.82
CA ARG A 967 -16.78 7.58 16.74
C ARG A 967 -17.48 7.50 18.10
N ASN A 968 -16.72 7.24 19.17
CA ASN A 968 -17.25 7.05 20.52
C ASN A 968 -17.56 8.40 21.18
N ILE A 969 -16.66 9.39 21.06
CA ILE A 969 -16.89 10.76 21.54
C ILE A 969 -18.11 11.40 20.84
N THR A 970 -18.24 11.25 19.52
CA THR A 970 -19.38 11.81 18.75
C THR A 970 -20.72 11.17 19.15
N LEU A 971 -20.73 9.86 19.43
CA LEU A 971 -21.93 9.17 19.93
C LEU A 971 -22.36 9.71 21.30
N VAL A 972 -21.42 9.87 22.23
CA VAL A 972 -21.69 10.44 23.57
C VAL A 972 -22.14 11.91 23.47
N LEU A 973 -21.56 12.71 22.56
CA LEU A 973 -21.98 14.09 22.33
C LEU A 973 -23.41 14.16 21.79
N SER A 974 -23.74 13.33 20.80
CA SER A 974 -25.08 13.26 20.21
C SER A 974 -26.14 12.93 21.28
N GLY A 975 -25.87 11.94 22.14
CA GLY A 975 -26.74 11.61 23.28
C GLY A 975 -26.86 12.74 24.31
N PHE A 976 -25.79 13.51 24.55
CA PHE A 976 -25.80 14.64 25.48
C PHE A 976 -26.56 15.86 24.94
N LEU A 977 -26.45 16.16 23.64
CA LEU A 977 -27.11 17.30 23.00
C LEU A 977 -28.63 17.11 22.86
N CYS A 978 -29.07 15.88 22.60
CA CYS A 978 -30.48 15.53 22.47
C CYS A 978 -31.21 15.37 23.83
N ALA A 979 -30.48 15.21 24.94
CA ALA A 979 -31.06 15.10 26.27
C ALA A 979 -31.37 16.48 26.88
N LEU A 980 -32.50 16.58 27.58
CA LEU A 980 -32.99 17.77 28.28
C LEU A 980 -32.52 17.80 29.75
N GLY A 981 -32.31 19.01 30.28
CA GLY A 981 -32.10 19.26 31.71
C GLY A 981 -30.72 19.79 32.09
N ASN A 982 -30.34 19.66 33.37
CA ASN A 982 -29.04 20.13 33.82
C ASN A 982 -27.87 19.31 33.23
N LYS A 983 -26.64 19.87 33.21
CA LYS A 983 -25.46 19.23 32.59
C LYS A 983 -25.22 17.80 33.11
N GLU A 984 -25.35 17.57 34.41
CA GLU A 984 -25.09 16.26 35.02
C GLU A 984 -26.14 15.21 34.65
N LYS A 985 -27.42 15.60 34.67
CA LYS A 985 -28.55 14.78 34.21
C LYS A 985 -28.40 14.41 32.74
N ARG A 986 -28.00 15.37 31.89
CA ARG A 986 -27.73 15.13 30.46
C ARG A 986 -26.52 14.21 30.22
N VAL A 987 -25.45 14.32 31.01
CA VAL A 987 -24.30 13.37 30.96
C VAL A 987 -24.74 11.97 31.34
N LYS A 988 -25.45 11.82 32.47
CA LYS A 988 -26.03 10.54 32.91
C LYS A 988 -26.94 9.94 31.83
N MET A 989 -27.84 10.74 31.28
CA MET A 989 -28.76 10.31 30.22
C MET A 989 -28.04 9.87 28.94
N SER A 990 -26.92 10.48 28.56
CA SER A 990 -26.15 10.03 27.40
C SER A 990 -25.49 8.67 27.65
N LEU A 991 -24.83 8.51 28.82
CA LEU A 991 -24.13 7.28 29.17
C LEU A 991 -25.08 6.09 29.38
N GLU A 992 -26.30 6.31 29.89
CA GLU A 992 -27.32 5.28 30.07
C GLU A 992 -27.70 4.54 28.77
N ILE A 993 -27.67 5.22 27.63
CA ILE A 993 -27.93 4.61 26.30
C ILE A 993 -26.63 4.09 25.70
N ASN A 994 -25.57 4.90 25.72
CA ASN A 994 -24.41 4.72 24.85
C ASN A 994 -23.30 3.83 25.43
N ALA A 995 -23.21 3.65 26.76
CA ALA A 995 -22.09 2.92 27.36
C ALA A 995 -22.07 1.41 27.06
N ASP A 996 -23.24 0.76 27.00
CA ASP A 996 -23.33 -0.68 26.70
C ASP A 996 -22.87 -1.03 25.27
N PRO A 997 -23.34 -0.35 24.19
CA PRO A 997 -22.83 -0.62 22.84
C PRO A 997 -21.35 -0.21 22.66
N ILE A 998 -20.87 0.85 23.32
CA ILE A 998 -19.45 1.24 23.29
C ILE A 998 -18.58 0.09 23.84
N LEU A 999 -18.80 -0.33 25.09
CA LEU A 999 -17.96 -1.34 25.73
C LEU A 999 -18.03 -2.71 25.03
N LYS A 1000 -19.23 -3.14 24.61
CA LYS A 1000 -19.39 -4.39 23.84
C LYS A 1000 -18.69 -4.33 22.48
N SER A 1001 -18.72 -3.16 21.83
CA SER A 1001 -18.01 -2.97 20.56
C SER A 1001 -16.51 -2.96 20.73
N ASP A 1002 -15.99 -2.28 21.74
CA ASP A 1002 -14.55 -2.09 21.93
C ASP A 1002 -13.89 -3.42 22.35
N ILE A 1003 -14.55 -4.22 23.19
CA ILE A 1003 -14.15 -5.62 23.46
C ILE A 1003 -14.24 -6.48 22.17
N GLY A 1004 -15.30 -6.32 21.38
CA GLY A 1004 -15.45 -7.03 20.10
C GLY A 1004 -14.34 -6.73 19.09
N LEU A 1005 -13.95 -5.46 18.97
CA LEU A 1005 -12.84 -5.01 18.13
C LEU A 1005 -11.50 -5.60 18.61
N LEU A 1006 -11.26 -5.65 19.93
CA LEU A 1006 -10.08 -6.33 20.48
C LEU A 1006 -10.07 -7.85 20.21
N ILE A 1007 -11.23 -8.51 20.26
CA ILE A 1007 -11.36 -9.94 19.92
C ILE A 1007 -11.01 -10.17 18.44
N CYS A 1008 -11.54 -9.34 17.53
CA CYS A 1008 -11.16 -9.40 16.11
C CYS A 1008 -9.67 -9.11 15.90
N ALA A 1009 -9.10 -8.13 16.59
CA ALA A 1009 -7.69 -7.76 16.49
C ALA A 1009 -6.72 -8.74 17.17
N SER A 1010 -7.19 -9.58 18.11
CA SER A 1010 -6.31 -10.47 18.90
C SER A 1010 -5.47 -11.45 18.07
N VAL A 1011 -5.95 -11.82 16.87
CA VAL A 1011 -5.20 -12.66 15.92
C VAL A 1011 -3.90 -12.00 15.45
N LEU A 1012 -3.86 -10.67 15.38
CA LEU A 1012 -2.69 -9.90 14.95
C LEU A 1012 -1.51 -10.07 15.91
N ALA A 1013 -1.80 -10.27 17.21
CA ALA A 1013 -0.79 -10.61 18.22
C ALA A 1013 -0.15 -11.99 18.01
N THR A 1014 -0.78 -12.87 17.21
CA THR A 1014 -0.27 -14.19 16.80
C THR A 1014 0.30 -14.19 15.38
N SER A 1015 0.58 -13.00 14.82
CA SER A 1015 1.26 -12.86 13.55
C SER A 1015 2.74 -13.27 13.67
N GLN A 1016 3.30 -13.80 12.58
CA GLN A 1016 4.74 -14.11 12.49
C GLN A 1016 5.59 -12.89 12.12
N PHE A 1017 4.94 -11.82 11.64
CA PHE A 1017 5.55 -10.57 11.22
C PHE A 1017 5.66 -9.61 12.40
N GLU A 1018 6.87 -9.13 12.72
CA GLU A 1018 7.08 -8.19 13.84
C GLU A 1018 6.23 -6.94 13.70
N PHE A 1019 6.18 -6.36 12.51
CA PHE A 1019 5.43 -5.15 12.20
C PHE A 1019 3.92 -5.30 12.46
N ILE A 1020 3.32 -6.46 12.17
CA ILE A 1020 1.90 -6.69 12.47
C ILE A 1020 1.68 -6.89 13.98
N GLN A 1021 2.59 -7.62 14.63
CA GLN A 1021 2.49 -7.96 16.06
C GLN A 1021 2.78 -6.77 16.98
N TYR A 1022 3.79 -5.95 16.68
CA TYR A 1022 4.26 -4.88 17.55
C TYR A 1022 3.77 -3.50 17.12
N ASP A 1023 3.78 -3.14 15.83
CA ASP A 1023 3.26 -1.83 15.42
C ASP A 1023 1.73 -1.86 15.38
N ILE A 1024 1.14 -2.72 14.55
CA ILE A 1024 -0.31 -2.68 14.27
C ILE A 1024 -1.15 -3.11 15.47
N PHE A 1025 -0.88 -4.28 16.07
CA PHE A 1025 -1.68 -4.75 17.20
C PHE A 1025 -1.56 -3.83 18.43
N THR A 1026 -0.36 -3.35 18.77
CA THR A 1026 -0.17 -2.40 19.88
C THR A 1026 -0.89 -1.07 19.63
N MET A 1027 -0.82 -0.54 18.40
CA MET A 1027 -1.59 0.64 17.98
C MET A 1027 -3.09 0.41 18.17
N VAL A 1028 -3.63 -0.73 17.73
CA VAL A 1028 -5.06 -1.06 17.91
C VAL A 1028 -5.42 -1.19 19.39
N PHE A 1029 -4.60 -1.87 20.19
CA PHE A 1029 -4.81 -2.02 21.63
C PHE A 1029 -4.84 -0.68 22.36
N ILE A 1030 -3.84 0.18 22.13
CA ILE A 1030 -3.79 1.55 22.68
C ILE A 1030 -4.97 2.39 22.19
N SER A 1031 -5.37 2.27 20.92
CA SER A 1031 -6.52 2.97 20.36
C SER A 1031 -7.83 2.62 21.06
N VAL A 1032 -8.06 1.33 21.32
CA VAL A 1032 -9.28 0.88 21.99
C VAL A 1032 -9.28 1.27 23.47
N CYS A 1033 -8.20 1.01 24.20
CA CYS A 1033 -8.09 1.40 25.61
C CYS A 1033 -8.19 2.93 25.78
N GLY A 1034 -7.48 3.68 24.93
CA GLY A 1034 -7.53 5.14 24.88
C GLY A 1034 -8.92 5.69 24.56
N SER A 1035 -9.64 5.07 23.61
CA SER A 1035 -11.02 5.46 23.28
C SER A 1035 -12.00 5.16 24.41
N ALA A 1036 -11.91 4.00 25.06
CA ALA A 1036 -12.76 3.66 26.20
C ALA A 1036 -12.58 4.67 27.37
N VAL A 1037 -11.33 4.98 27.72
CA VAL A 1037 -11.00 5.98 28.75
C VAL A 1037 -11.45 7.39 28.33
N SER A 1038 -11.17 7.79 27.09
CA SER A 1038 -11.50 9.13 26.58
C SER A 1038 -13.02 9.35 26.50
N SER A 1039 -13.79 8.37 26.03
CA SER A 1039 -15.23 8.50 25.80
C SER A 1039 -16.11 8.23 27.02
N LEU A 1040 -15.66 7.38 27.97
CA LEU A 1040 -16.45 7.02 29.15
C LEU A 1040 -16.00 7.71 30.44
N ILE A 1041 -14.80 8.30 30.48
CA ILE A 1041 -14.26 9.00 31.66
C ILE A 1041 -13.96 10.47 31.35
N PHE A 1042 -13.01 10.74 30.44
CA PHE A 1042 -12.55 12.13 30.20
C PHE A 1042 -13.66 13.03 29.63
N PHE A 1043 -14.29 12.59 28.55
CA PHE A 1043 -15.28 13.40 27.85
C PHE A 1043 -16.56 13.66 28.68
N PRO A 1044 -17.10 12.69 29.46
CA PRO A 1044 -18.17 12.96 30.42
C PRO A 1044 -17.81 13.99 31.50
N VAL A 1045 -16.57 14.00 32.02
CA VAL A 1045 -16.10 15.05 32.95
C VAL A 1045 -16.08 16.41 32.26
N LEU A 1046 -15.53 16.47 31.04
CA LEU A 1046 -15.48 17.69 30.23
C LEU A 1046 -16.89 18.25 29.95
N LEU A 1047 -17.85 17.39 29.60
CA LEU A 1047 -19.25 17.77 29.38
C LEU A 1047 -19.96 18.21 30.68
N ALA A 1048 -19.67 17.59 31.82
CA ALA A 1048 -20.24 18.00 33.10
C ALA A 1048 -19.79 19.43 33.51
N LEU A 1049 -18.53 19.78 33.23
CA LEU A 1049 -17.96 21.10 33.53
C LEU A 1049 -18.33 22.14 32.46
N PHE A 1050 -17.91 21.92 31.22
CA PHE A 1050 -17.93 22.91 30.12
C PHE A 1050 -18.97 22.61 29.02
N GLY A 1051 -19.79 21.57 29.19
CA GLY A 1051 -20.69 21.07 28.15
C GLY A 1051 -21.64 22.14 27.59
N PRO A 1052 -21.86 22.14 26.26
CA PRO A 1052 -22.71 23.13 25.59
C PRO A 1052 -24.19 23.05 25.99
N LYS A 1053 -24.90 24.16 25.77
CA LYS A 1053 -26.37 24.21 25.88
C LYS A 1053 -27.02 23.14 25.01
N GLU A 1054 -28.15 22.61 25.50
CA GLU A 1054 -28.99 21.61 24.84
C GLU A 1054 -29.46 22.05 23.44
N GLU A 1055 -29.83 21.10 22.59
CA GLU A 1055 -30.30 21.37 21.24
C GLU A 1055 -31.71 21.99 21.21
N LEU A 1056 -32.54 21.59 22.17
CA LEU A 1056 -33.88 22.09 22.44
C LEU A 1056 -33.97 22.40 23.94
N GLN A 1057 -34.38 23.61 24.29
CA GLN A 1057 -34.66 24.04 25.67
C GLN A 1057 -36.15 24.38 25.78
N SER A 1058 -36.90 23.65 26.63
CA SER A 1058 -38.31 23.97 26.88
C SER A 1058 -38.44 25.19 27.79
N LEU A 1059 -39.45 26.02 27.52
CA LEU A 1059 -39.74 27.23 28.30
C LEU A 1059 -40.63 26.96 29.53
N GLU A 1060 -41.42 25.88 29.52
CA GLU A 1060 -42.33 25.54 30.62
C GLU A 1060 -41.69 24.59 31.66
N HIS A 1061 -40.82 23.67 31.22
CA HIS A 1061 -40.26 22.63 32.09
C HIS A 1061 -38.79 22.37 31.74
N ASN A 1062 -37.86 22.62 32.67
CA ASN A 1062 -36.42 22.46 32.42
C ASN A 1062 -35.99 21.03 32.00
N ASP A 1063 -36.76 20.01 32.37
CA ASP A 1063 -36.35 18.60 32.30
C ASP A 1063 -37.15 17.75 31.27
N ARG A 1064 -38.16 18.33 30.60
CA ARG A 1064 -39.05 17.63 29.65
C ARG A 1064 -39.77 18.63 28.73
N ILE A 1065 -40.27 18.19 27.57
CA ILE A 1065 -41.23 19.02 26.79
C ILE A 1065 -42.67 18.89 27.31
N SER A 1066 -43.49 19.89 26.98
CA SER A 1066 -44.90 19.99 27.32
C SER A 1066 -45.73 18.87 26.68
N THR A 1067 -46.52 18.18 27.50
CA THR A 1067 -47.46 17.14 27.09
C THR A 1067 -48.75 17.75 26.50
N PRO A 1068 -49.36 17.15 25.47
CA PRO A 1068 -50.69 17.57 25.03
C PRO A 1068 -51.73 17.34 26.15
N PRO A 1069 -52.79 18.16 26.25
CA PRO A 1069 -53.83 18.00 27.26
C PRO A 1069 -54.51 16.62 27.19
N PRO A 1070 -54.99 16.06 28.31
CA PRO A 1070 -55.79 14.84 28.29
C PRO A 1070 -57.11 15.09 27.52
N PRO A 1071 -57.63 14.10 26.78
CA PRO A 1071 -58.93 14.22 26.14
C PRO A 1071 -60.03 14.39 27.20
N PRO A 1072 -61.05 15.25 26.97
CA PRO A 1072 -62.13 15.46 27.93
C PRO A 1072 -62.93 14.18 28.16
N MET A 1073 -63.35 13.94 29.40
CA MET A 1073 -64.16 12.78 29.75
C MET A 1073 -65.49 12.76 28.97
N PRO A 1074 -65.93 11.58 28.47
CA PRO A 1074 -67.24 11.47 27.85
C PRO A 1074 -68.35 11.69 28.88
N PRO A 1075 -69.48 12.35 28.51
CA PRO A 1075 -70.58 12.61 29.42
C PRO A 1075 -71.31 11.31 29.82
N PRO A 1076 -71.89 11.26 31.04
CA PRO A 1076 -72.58 10.07 31.54
C PRO A 1076 -73.84 9.73 30.73
N PRO A 1077 -74.21 8.44 30.60
CA PRO A 1077 -75.30 8.00 29.74
C PRO A 1077 -76.68 8.43 30.27
N ALA A 1078 -77.46 9.09 29.42
CA ALA A 1078 -78.86 9.40 29.68
C ALA A 1078 -79.75 8.14 29.56
N LYS A 1079 -80.76 8.03 30.45
CA LYS A 1079 -81.66 6.88 30.51
C LYS A 1079 -82.61 6.81 29.31
N THR A 1080 -82.87 5.59 28.84
CA THR A 1080 -83.73 5.25 27.72
C THR A 1080 -85.20 5.65 27.93
N GLN A 1081 -85.84 6.19 26.90
CA GLN A 1081 -87.27 5.99 26.68
C GLN A 1081 -87.46 5.11 25.43
N THR A 1082 -88.33 4.10 25.56
CA THR A 1082 -88.63 3.10 24.53
C THR A 1082 -90.10 3.20 24.21
N TYR A 1083 -90.51 3.32 22.93
CA TYR A 1083 -91.82 2.96 22.33
C TYR A 1083 -91.78 3.31 20.81
N PRO A 1084 -92.69 2.85 19.93
CA PRO A 1084 -92.36 1.70 19.08
C PRO A 1084 -92.28 2.00 17.56
N ARG A 1085 -91.85 0.97 16.82
CA ARG A 1085 -91.50 0.97 15.39
C ARG A 1085 -92.72 0.97 14.43
N ALA A 1086 -92.79 1.91 13.47
CA ALA A 1086 -93.55 1.72 12.22
C ALA A 1086 -93.07 2.55 10.99
N GLN A 1087 -92.71 1.82 9.94
CA GLN A 1087 -92.92 2.05 8.48
C GLN A 1087 -92.69 3.42 7.77
N ARG A 1088 -91.68 3.42 6.87
CA ARG A 1088 -91.71 3.71 5.41
C ARG A 1088 -92.67 4.81 4.86
N ARG A 1089 -92.13 5.84 4.17
CA ARG A 1089 -92.02 5.92 2.67
C ARG A 1089 -91.49 7.27 2.11
N SER A 1090 -90.56 7.15 1.14
CA SER A 1090 -90.58 7.74 -0.22
C SER A 1090 -90.42 9.26 -0.53
N MET A 1091 -89.43 9.50 -1.40
CA MET A 1091 -89.39 10.41 -2.58
C MET A 1091 -88.85 11.86 -2.55
N ASN A 1092 -88.03 12.11 -3.59
CA ASN A 1092 -87.43 13.35 -4.07
C ASN A 1092 -88.47 14.46 -4.37
N SER A 1093 -88.14 15.76 -4.38
CA SER A 1093 -87.33 16.35 -5.47
C SER A 1093 -87.03 17.86 -5.38
N LYS A 1094 -85.88 18.23 -5.97
CA LYS A 1094 -85.55 19.42 -6.80
C LYS A 1094 -85.88 20.88 -6.36
N THR A 1095 -84.78 21.63 -6.17
CA THR A 1095 -84.45 22.97 -6.76
C THR A 1095 -85.29 24.22 -6.46
N THR A 1096 -84.61 25.33 -6.10
CA THR A 1096 -84.55 26.54 -6.96
C THR A 1096 -83.51 27.60 -6.52
N ARG A 1097 -82.89 28.24 -7.55
CA ARG A 1097 -82.44 29.65 -7.70
C ARG A 1097 -81.25 30.28 -6.93
N GLU A 1098 -80.41 30.91 -7.78
CA GLU A 1098 -79.48 32.06 -7.63
C GLU A 1098 -80.25 33.40 -7.32
N PRO A 1099 -79.67 34.64 -7.21
CA PRO A 1099 -78.35 35.11 -7.72
C PRO A 1099 -77.59 36.26 -6.97
N SER A 1100 -76.57 36.82 -7.65
CA SER A 1100 -75.99 38.20 -7.56
C SER A 1100 -75.02 38.58 -6.41
N LEU A 1101 -74.10 39.57 -6.52
CA LEU A 1101 -73.19 40.10 -7.59
C LEU A 1101 -72.19 41.13 -6.95
N THR A 1102 -71.33 41.81 -7.75
CA THR A 1102 -70.42 42.98 -7.46
C THR A 1102 -69.02 42.66 -6.86
N THR A 1103 -67.85 42.81 -7.54
CA THR A 1103 -67.08 43.95 -8.17
C THR A 1103 -66.27 44.80 -7.17
N ILE A 1104 -65.05 45.34 -7.39
CA ILE A 1104 -64.02 45.35 -8.47
C ILE A 1104 -62.68 45.83 -7.85
N THR A 1105 -61.51 45.42 -8.37
CA THR A 1105 -60.35 46.30 -8.69
C THR A 1105 -59.27 45.51 -9.44
N GLU A 1106 -58.63 46.15 -10.40
CA GLU A 1106 -57.62 45.57 -11.30
C GLU A 1106 -56.20 45.77 -10.75
N GLU A 1107 -55.26 44.91 -11.15
CA GLU A 1107 -53.97 45.36 -11.67
C GLU A 1107 -53.33 44.25 -12.53
N SER A 1108 -52.49 44.65 -13.49
CA SER A 1108 -51.94 43.75 -14.52
C SER A 1108 -50.43 43.92 -14.65
N CYS A 1109 -49.68 42.83 -14.88
CA CYS A 1109 -48.61 42.82 -15.88
C CYS A 1109 -48.02 41.43 -16.16
N ASN A 1110 -47.49 41.29 -17.38
CA ASN A 1110 -46.93 40.09 -18.00
C ASN A 1110 -45.70 39.49 -17.27
N GLN A 1111 -45.53 38.17 -17.37
CA GLN A 1111 -44.20 37.56 -17.50
C GLN A 1111 -44.19 36.56 -18.67
N SER A 1112 -43.23 36.74 -19.57
CA SER A 1112 -42.92 35.83 -20.68
C SER A 1112 -42.02 34.70 -20.19
N ILE A 1113 -42.15 33.52 -20.81
CA ILE A 1113 -41.23 32.39 -20.59
C ILE A 1113 -40.19 32.40 -21.69
N VAL A 1114 -38.92 32.49 -21.31
CA VAL A 1114 -37.77 32.23 -22.21
C VAL A 1114 -37.34 30.77 -22.03
N VAL A 1115 -37.07 30.08 -23.13
CA VAL A 1115 -36.55 28.71 -23.14
C VAL A 1115 -35.21 28.72 -23.87
N GLU A 1116 -34.12 28.39 -23.17
CA GLU A 1116 -32.81 28.15 -23.79
C GLU A 1116 -32.63 26.65 -24.08
N PRO A 1117 -32.35 26.24 -25.33
CA PRO A 1117 -31.98 24.87 -25.65
C PRO A 1117 -30.47 24.67 -25.47
N GLN A 1118 -30.07 23.64 -24.72
CA GLN A 1118 -28.67 23.22 -24.63
C GLN A 1118 -28.38 22.18 -25.72
N VAL A 1119 -27.44 22.48 -26.63
CA VAL A 1119 -26.99 21.57 -27.70
C VAL A 1119 -25.56 21.13 -27.41
N THR A 1120 -25.34 19.82 -27.31
CA THR A 1120 -24.00 19.24 -27.16
C THR A 1120 -23.54 18.70 -28.52
N VAL A 1121 -22.33 19.08 -28.91
CA VAL A 1121 -21.68 18.63 -30.15
C VAL A 1121 -20.39 17.93 -29.78
N GLU A 1122 -20.28 16.66 -30.14
CA GLU A 1122 -19.04 15.90 -29.99
C GLU A 1122 -18.34 15.81 -31.35
N TYR A 1123 -17.04 16.10 -31.33
CA TYR A 1123 -16.13 15.92 -32.46
C TYR A 1123 -14.95 15.07 -31.99
N THR A 1124 -14.43 14.22 -32.88
CA THR A 1124 -13.25 13.39 -32.62
C THR A 1124 -12.15 13.79 -33.60
N SER A 1125 -11.06 14.36 -33.08
CA SER A 1125 -9.87 14.65 -33.88
C SER A 1125 -8.95 13.42 -33.92
N PRO A 1126 -8.40 13.03 -35.09
CA PRO A 1126 -7.36 12.00 -35.15
C PRO A 1126 -6.02 12.56 -34.67
N GLU A 1127 -5.30 11.77 -33.86
CA GLU A 1127 -3.94 12.11 -33.42
C GLU A 1127 -2.89 11.90 -34.53
N SER A 1128 -1.77 12.60 -34.39
CA SER A 1128 -0.71 12.68 -35.40
C SER A 1128 0.28 11.52 -35.33
N SER A 1129 0.29 10.66 -36.35
CA SER A 1129 1.41 9.75 -36.66
C SER A 1129 1.86 9.94 -38.11
N SER A 1130 3.16 10.11 -38.33
CA SER A 1130 3.75 10.57 -39.59
C SER A 1130 4.09 9.45 -40.59
N SER A 1131 3.43 9.43 -41.76
CA SER A 1131 4.05 9.04 -43.05
C SER A 1131 3.08 9.12 -44.24
N GLY A 1132 3.48 9.75 -45.35
CA GLY A 1132 2.86 9.59 -46.68
C GLY A 1132 1.91 10.71 -47.14
N PRO A 1133 2.07 11.27 -48.36
CA PRO A 1133 1.19 12.32 -48.89
C PRO A 1133 0.00 11.79 -49.71
N CYS A 1134 -1.05 12.63 -49.81
CA CYS A 1134 -2.23 12.54 -50.68
C CYS A 1134 -3.38 11.57 -50.29
N GLY A 1135 -4.33 12.09 -49.49
CA GLY A 1135 -5.69 11.56 -49.33
C GLY A 1135 -6.60 12.59 -48.62
N PRO A 1136 -7.92 12.67 -48.91
CA PRO A 1136 -8.79 13.68 -48.30
C PRO A 1136 -9.26 13.28 -46.89
N TYR A 1137 -8.99 14.13 -45.90
CA TYR A 1137 -9.45 13.95 -44.52
C TYR A 1137 -10.95 14.27 -44.38
N THR A 1138 -11.71 13.41 -43.70
CA THR A 1138 -13.13 13.67 -43.37
C THR A 1138 -13.37 13.57 -41.86
N THR A 1139 -13.66 14.70 -41.23
CA THR A 1139 -14.06 14.77 -39.81
C THR A 1139 -15.56 14.49 -39.68
N LYS A 1140 -15.93 13.47 -38.89
CA LYS A 1140 -17.32 13.17 -38.57
C LYS A 1140 -17.75 13.92 -37.31
N VAL A 1141 -18.75 14.78 -37.43
CA VAL A 1141 -19.36 15.52 -36.31
C VAL A 1141 -20.73 14.95 -36.02
N THR A 1142 -21.06 14.71 -34.74
CA THR A 1142 -22.39 14.27 -34.33
C THR A 1142 -22.96 15.24 -33.30
N ALA A 1143 -24.09 15.87 -33.63
CA ALA A 1143 -24.81 16.78 -32.75
C ALA A 1143 -26.10 16.10 -32.27
N THR A 1144 -26.38 16.14 -30.97
CA THR A 1144 -27.60 15.53 -30.40
C THR A 1144 -28.34 16.55 -29.54
N ALA A 1145 -29.61 16.81 -29.88
CA ALA A 1145 -30.47 17.74 -29.16
C ALA A 1145 -31.56 16.97 -28.39
N ASN A 1146 -31.50 16.99 -27.06
CA ASN A 1146 -32.51 16.37 -26.20
C ASN A 1146 -33.57 17.39 -25.77
N ILE A 1147 -34.72 17.39 -26.46
CA ILE A 1147 -35.87 18.24 -26.11
C ILE A 1147 -36.82 17.44 -25.22
N LYS A 1148 -36.92 17.79 -23.94
CA LYS A 1148 -37.87 17.19 -23.00
C LYS A 1148 -39.12 18.07 -22.86
N VAL A 1149 -40.21 17.68 -23.53
CA VAL A 1149 -41.53 18.32 -23.36
C VAL A 1149 -42.36 17.49 -22.37
N GLU A 1150 -42.61 18.02 -21.16
CA GLU A 1150 -43.53 17.42 -20.20
C GLU A 1150 -44.92 18.06 -20.30
N LEU A 1151 -45.86 17.33 -20.90
CA LEU A 1151 -47.26 17.73 -20.98
C LEU A 1151 -48.01 17.29 -19.71
N VAL A 1152 -48.22 18.21 -18.77
CA VAL A 1152 -49.00 17.95 -17.55
C VAL A 1152 -50.48 18.26 -17.80
N THR A 1153 -51.30 17.22 -17.98
CA THR A 1153 -52.77 17.36 -17.97
C THR A 1153 -53.33 17.07 -16.57
N PRO A 1154 -54.26 17.90 -16.04
CA PRO A 1154 -54.85 17.68 -14.73
C PRO A 1154 -56.04 16.70 -14.83
N VAL A 1155 -56.12 15.74 -13.90
CA VAL A 1155 -57.34 14.94 -13.66
C VAL A 1155 -57.69 15.01 -12.18
N TYR A 1156 -58.97 15.24 -11.91
CA TYR A 1156 -59.52 15.64 -10.61
C TYR A 1156 -60.45 14.56 -10.03
N ILE A 1157 -60.60 14.64 -8.70
CA ILE A 1157 -61.81 14.27 -7.90
C ILE A 1157 -62.01 12.79 -7.48
N SER A 1158 -62.63 12.70 -6.31
CA SER A 1158 -62.87 11.58 -5.43
C SER A 1158 -64.30 10.99 -5.52
N SER A 1159 -64.49 9.88 -4.79
CA SER A 1159 -65.69 9.54 -3.99
C SER A 1159 -67.03 9.16 -4.65
N ASN A 1160 -67.67 8.17 -4.01
CA ASN A 1160 -69.11 7.91 -3.87
C ASN A 1160 -69.95 7.22 -4.99
N SER A 1161 -70.11 5.90 -4.79
CA SER A 1161 -71.39 5.20 -4.52
C SER A 1161 -72.64 5.34 -5.44
N SER A 1162 -73.06 4.17 -5.93
CA SER A 1162 -74.48 3.68 -6.07
C SER A 1162 -75.41 4.38 -7.08
N SER A 1163 -76.18 3.66 -7.92
CA SER A 1163 -77.13 2.61 -7.49
C SER A 1163 -77.54 1.59 -8.58
N SER A 1164 -77.91 0.38 -8.12
CA SER A 1164 -78.84 -0.64 -8.67
C SER A 1164 -79.62 -0.35 -9.98
N SER A 1165 -79.95 -1.36 -10.82
CA SER A 1165 -80.73 -2.55 -10.38
C SER A 1165 -80.81 -3.75 -11.33
N LYS A 1166 -80.86 -4.96 -10.73
CA LYS A 1166 -81.66 -6.19 -11.03
C LYS A 1166 -81.98 -6.54 -12.51
N CYS A 1167 -81.85 -7.80 -12.97
CA CYS A 1167 -82.51 -8.97 -12.37
C CYS A 1167 -81.95 -10.35 -12.82
N ASN A 1168 -81.97 -11.31 -11.88
CA ASN A 1168 -82.07 -12.79 -11.98
C ASN A 1168 -81.94 -13.56 -13.32
N ALA A 1169 -81.10 -14.62 -13.31
CA ALA A 1169 -81.42 -16.06 -13.51
C ALA A 1169 -80.15 -16.83 -13.94
N LYS A 1170 -79.54 -17.68 -13.08
CA LYS A 1170 -79.80 -19.12 -12.84
C LYS A 1170 -79.28 -20.11 -13.93
N CYS A 1171 -78.61 -21.15 -13.44
CA CYS A 1171 -78.35 -22.48 -14.05
C CYS A 1171 -77.21 -22.65 -15.09
N HIS A 1172 -76.08 -23.16 -14.57
CA HIS A 1172 -75.50 -24.48 -14.86
C HIS A 1172 -75.12 -24.96 -16.29
N ARG A 1173 -74.05 -25.79 -16.25
CA ARG A 1173 -73.73 -26.95 -17.11
C ARG A 1173 -73.06 -26.64 -18.46
N THR A 1174 -71.75 -26.91 -18.55
CA THR A 1174 -71.11 -28.12 -19.18
C THR A 1174 -71.21 -28.13 -20.71
N LYS A 1175 -70.26 -28.58 -21.52
CA LYS A 1175 -68.90 -29.19 -21.47
C LYS A 1175 -68.76 -29.82 -22.86
N CYS A 1176 -67.55 -30.10 -23.36
CA CYS A 1176 -67.27 -30.82 -24.63
C CYS A 1176 -67.61 -30.03 -25.92
N SER A 1177 -66.98 -30.29 -27.09
CA SER A 1177 -65.70 -30.96 -27.41
C SER A 1177 -65.38 -30.81 -28.91
N ARG A 1178 -64.21 -31.34 -29.34
CA ARG A 1178 -63.76 -31.63 -30.74
C ARG A 1178 -63.22 -30.39 -31.49
N ARG A 1179 -61.99 -30.45 -32.07
CA ARG A 1179 -61.48 -31.28 -33.20
C ARG A 1179 -62.17 -30.89 -34.53
N GLN A 1180 -61.52 -30.77 -35.67
CA GLN A 1180 -60.13 -31.09 -36.10
C GLN A 1180 -59.86 -30.39 -37.45
N GLN A 1181 -58.59 -30.07 -37.77
CA GLN A 1181 -58.00 -30.04 -39.14
C GLN A 1181 -58.61 -29.07 -40.21
N GLN A 1182 -58.02 -28.76 -41.36
CA GLN A 1182 -56.65 -28.68 -41.92
C GLN A 1182 -56.83 -28.35 -43.44
N CYS A 1183 -55.77 -27.93 -44.16
CA CYS A 1183 -55.69 -27.76 -45.63
C CYS A 1183 -56.36 -26.52 -46.26
N ARG A 1184 -56.02 -26.10 -47.49
CA ARG A 1184 -54.72 -25.93 -48.24
C ARG A 1184 -55.04 -25.36 -49.64
N CYS A 1185 -54.13 -24.58 -50.25
CA CYS A 1185 -54.09 -24.23 -51.69
C CYS A 1185 -55.26 -23.33 -52.20
N CYS A 1186 -55.18 -22.57 -53.32
CA CYS A 1186 -54.19 -22.44 -54.43
C CYS A 1186 -54.35 -21.05 -55.12
N LYS A 1187 -53.28 -20.45 -55.68
CA LYS A 1187 -53.14 -20.12 -57.13
C LYS A 1187 -51.86 -19.35 -57.50
N GLN A 1188 -51.59 -19.32 -58.81
CA GLN A 1188 -50.37 -18.89 -59.52
C GLN A 1188 -50.39 -17.39 -59.93
N ASP A 1189 -49.24 -16.85 -60.36
CA ASP A 1189 -48.94 -16.55 -61.78
C ASP A 1189 -47.43 -16.20 -61.96
N SER A 1190 -46.98 -15.82 -63.17
CA SER A 1190 -45.72 -16.28 -63.79
C SER A 1190 -44.77 -15.21 -64.41
N GLU A 1191 -43.66 -15.69 -65.04
CA GLU A 1191 -42.65 -14.97 -65.88
C GLU A 1191 -41.55 -14.18 -65.12
N SER A 1192 -40.27 -14.04 -65.52
CA SER A 1192 -39.35 -14.61 -66.55
C SER A 1192 -37.91 -14.02 -66.34
N SER A 1193 -36.75 -14.43 -66.90
CA SER A 1193 -36.19 -15.73 -67.37
C SER A 1193 -34.67 -15.58 -67.72
N ASP A 1194 -33.82 -16.55 -67.35
CA ASP A 1194 -32.48 -16.92 -67.92
C ASP A 1194 -31.29 -15.90 -67.91
N SER A 1195 -30.00 -16.26 -67.80
CA SER A 1195 -29.23 -17.53 -67.62
C SER A 1195 -27.89 -17.19 -66.90
N SER A 1196 -26.85 -18.03 -66.65
CA SER A 1196 -26.50 -19.42 -67.03
C SER A 1196 -25.74 -20.16 -65.88
N ALA A 1197 -24.64 -20.90 -66.15
CA ALA A 1197 -23.82 -21.64 -65.17
C ALA A 1197 -22.35 -21.80 -65.63
N GLU A 1198 -21.41 -22.12 -64.71
CA GLU A 1198 -20.59 -23.35 -64.71
C GLU A 1198 -19.59 -23.44 -63.52
N THR A 1199 -18.68 -24.43 -63.52
CA THR A 1199 -18.26 -25.24 -62.35
C THR A 1199 -16.76 -25.21 -61.94
N GLU A 1200 -16.49 -25.85 -60.80
CA GLU A 1200 -15.30 -26.69 -60.47
C GLU A 1200 -14.04 -26.14 -59.75
N ASN A 1201 -13.29 -27.09 -59.17
CA ASN A 1201 -12.12 -26.95 -58.29
C ASN A 1201 -10.79 -27.04 -59.07
N CYS A 1202 -9.73 -26.36 -58.62
CA CYS A 1202 -8.39 -26.96 -58.43
C CYS A 1202 -7.38 -26.04 -57.69
N THR A 1203 -6.23 -26.61 -57.33
CA THR A 1203 -5.16 -26.00 -56.51
C THR A 1203 -3.84 -25.81 -57.27
N ASN A 1204 -2.96 -25.01 -56.66
CA ASN A 1204 -1.50 -24.92 -56.85
C ASN A 1204 -0.90 -24.23 -58.08
N SER A 1205 -0.13 -23.17 -57.78
CA SER A 1205 1.34 -23.16 -57.94
C SER A 1205 1.97 -22.30 -56.85
#